data_AF-A0AAD9DWP6-F1
#
_entry.id   AF-A0AAD9DWP6-F1
#
_cell.length_a   1.000
_cell.length_b   1.000
_cell.length_c   1.000
_cell.angle_alpha   90.00
_cell.angle_beta   90.00
_cell.angle_gamma   90.00
#
_symmetry.space_group_name_H-M   'P 1'
#
loop_
_entity.id
_entity.type
_entity.pdbx_description
1 polymer ?
#
loop_
_entity_poly.entity_id
_entity_poly.type
_entity_poly.pdbx_seq_one_letter_code
_entity_poly.pdbx_strand_id
1 'polypeptide(L)'
;MEALMHFHLRKLHAVLPRSLSKACRRSHHCAAQHARSACTPPMPVTPMPLVSRLFQPSNLREGQEAGGLTCHSQRLMLQAGLIQLSSPGCFHYLPTAVRSMEKLVRLIDQEMQAIGGQKVDMPALCGAELWRCSGRWELMGKEMFRLRDRHNAEYCLGPTHEEVVTELLASQTKLSYRQLPLLLYQVTRKFRDEQKPKFGLLRGREFYMKDMYSFDVSEEAALHTYQSVCHAYRRLLDRLGLRWVQVQADTGNIGGTLSHEFHLPADVGEDRLLMCGNCGFSANVEALEAGRMDCPQCLTQPLTESKGIEVGHTFYLGTKYSQVFSAMFTNAQNKPALAQMGCFGLGVTRILAASIEVLSSEDSIRWPRLLAPYQVCVVPPKKGSKASEVIHMAEELAHHLGNCFPNLKGDVILDDRTQLTIGKRLKDAGRLGYPYVVVVGQKAMEEKPVFEVSTGSCKDCAFRRTNSMASPTQGEDSDDGMDEFMEKFKTHKYKNAFNESNWEEEFDKVPMFMKTAPEDIDPVKHPDLACLQSIIHDDERPPEEQAKSLKDEGNEYFKEKNYTKAIVSYTAGLKKNCSDSDLSAILYTNRAAAHFHLGNLRSALNDSISARKVKPCHLKAIIRGAQCCMELRNYAAALQWCDEGLKLLPTDKKLLELRSTADKRRRAAERDARKSKAKEKKKQTERGTLLAAIKERGIRLLQPKQPQHRGSDSEEDGSDDGTTAAMAELYLDGLDSQEATGAQVYLDEQGALHWPVLFLYPEHRQTDFVSAFCENSSFIDHLAVMFGEELPPWDTERKYHPQHLQVFFEDHETQHLYEVDVGTSLLKILQLPCCCVQAGTPSFIVLVKGSPFCEQYFSNKKVHGLK
;
A
#
# COMPACT_ATOMS: atom_id res chain seq x y z
N MET A 1 -7.59 -32.87 12.40
CA MET A 1 -6.39 -32.96 13.26
C MET A 1 -6.71 -33.53 14.63
N GLU A 2 -7.79 -33.13 15.32
CA GLU A 2 -8.16 -33.72 16.63
C GLU A 2 -8.42 -35.22 16.59
N ALA A 3 -9.17 -35.73 15.60
CA ALA A 3 -9.37 -37.18 15.42
C ALA A 3 -8.08 -37.94 15.05
N LEU A 4 -7.17 -37.28 14.32
CA LEU A 4 -5.86 -37.83 13.93
C LEU A 4 -4.86 -37.82 15.11
N MET A 5 -4.88 -36.78 15.94
CA MET A 5 -4.13 -36.72 17.21
C MET A 5 -4.64 -37.79 18.18
N HIS A 6 -5.96 -38.00 18.28
CA HIS A 6 -6.55 -39.04 19.13
C HIS A 6 -6.21 -40.46 18.66
N PHE A 7 -6.17 -40.70 17.35
CA PHE A 7 -5.83 -42.00 16.77
C PHE A 7 -4.33 -42.33 16.91
N HIS A 8 -3.45 -41.33 16.88
CA HIS A 8 -1.99 -41.53 16.91
C HIS A 8 -1.32 -41.30 18.28
N LEU A 9 -1.97 -40.66 19.25
CA LEU A 9 -1.56 -40.71 20.68
C LEU A 9 -1.55 -42.15 21.20
N ARG A 10 -2.44 -43.02 20.68
CA ARG A 10 -2.39 -44.48 20.90
C ARG A 10 -1.15 -45.16 20.29
N LYS A 11 -0.56 -44.61 19.21
CA LYS A 11 0.69 -45.11 18.61
C LYS A 11 1.94 -44.54 19.29
N LEU A 12 1.90 -43.32 19.82
CA LEU A 12 2.98 -42.74 20.65
C LEU A 12 3.22 -43.56 21.93
N HIS A 13 2.16 -44.13 22.52
CA HIS A 13 2.26 -45.13 23.59
C HIS A 13 2.96 -46.44 23.21
N ALA A 14 2.99 -46.78 21.91
CA ALA A 14 3.62 -48.01 21.42
C ALA A 14 5.07 -47.82 20.97
N VAL A 15 5.53 -46.57 20.79
CA VAL A 15 6.86 -46.23 20.25
C VAL A 15 7.80 -45.64 21.31
N LEU A 16 7.29 -45.20 22.47
CA LEU A 16 8.13 -44.95 23.64
C LEU A 16 8.72 -46.29 24.14
N PRO A 17 10.06 -46.49 24.12
CA PRO A 17 10.63 -47.73 24.62
C PRO A 17 10.34 -47.86 26.13
N ARG A 18 9.85 -49.03 26.53
CA ARG A 18 9.67 -49.47 27.94
C ARG A 18 10.99 -49.57 28.75
N SER A 19 12.04 -48.82 28.41
CA SER A 19 13.38 -48.99 28.99
C SER A 19 13.77 -47.99 30.10
N LEU A 20 12.89 -47.08 30.52
CA LEU A 20 13.21 -46.11 31.59
C LEU A 20 12.72 -46.50 33.00
N SER A 21 12.40 -47.77 33.26
CA SER A 21 12.01 -48.22 34.62
C SER A 21 12.98 -49.20 35.30
N LYS A 22 14.08 -49.63 34.67
CA LYS A 22 15.09 -50.51 35.33
C LYS A 22 16.52 -50.27 34.84
N ALA A 23 17.13 -49.15 35.21
CA ALA A 23 18.58 -48.99 35.10
C ALA A 23 19.12 -48.00 36.15
N CYS A 24 18.83 -48.25 37.42
CA CYS A 24 19.60 -47.69 38.52
C CYS A 24 19.85 -48.80 39.54
N ARG A 25 20.79 -49.70 39.21
CA ARG A 25 21.55 -50.56 40.14
C ARG A 25 22.53 -51.45 39.36
N ARG A 26 23.80 -51.34 39.76
CA ARG A 26 24.96 -52.22 39.52
C ARG A 26 25.85 -51.93 38.31
N SER A 27 27.05 -51.46 38.64
CA SER A 27 28.28 -51.49 37.89
C SER A 27 28.94 -52.90 37.85
N HIS A 28 29.82 -53.07 36.85
CA HIS A 28 30.92 -54.05 36.66
C HIS A 28 30.73 -55.23 35.69
N HIS A 29 31.64 -55.25 34.69
CA HIS A 29 32.07 -56.32 33.77
C HIS A 29 30.98 -56.92 32.86
N CYS A 30 31.16 -57.23 31.57
CA CYS A 30 32.29 -57.78 30.81
C CYS A 30 32.05 -57.59 29.27
N ALA A 31 32.96 -58.14 28.46
CA ALA A 31 33.29 -57.81 27.08
C ALA A 31 32.39 -58.36 25.94
N ALA A 32 32.49 -57.65 24.81
CA ALA A 32 32.51 -58.09 23.40
C ALA A 32 31.41 -59.01 22.84
N GLN A 33 30.73 -58.56 21.78
CA GLN A 33 30.78 -59.21 20.46
C GLN A 33 30.17 -58.35 19.35
N HIS A 34 30.83 -58.38 18.19
CA HIS A 34 30.49 -57.68 16.96
C HIS A 34 29.24 -58.25 16.28
N ALA A 35 28.34 -57.37 15.87
CA ALA A 35 27.47 -57.59 14.71
C ALA A 35 27.39 -56.27 13.91
N ARG A 36 28.00 -56.27 12.71
CA ARG A 36 27.93 -55.18 11.74
C ARG A 36 26.50 -55.15 11.16
N SER A 37 25.69 -54.19 11.61
CA SER A 37 24.51 -53.73 10.87
C SER A 37 24.91 -52.52 10.05
N ALA A 38 24.58 -52.53 8.76
CA ALA A 38 24.85 -51.43 7.84
C ALA A 38 24.28 -50.11 8.38
N CYS A 39 25.17 -49.15 8.69
CA CYS A 39 24.78 -47.78 8.96
C CYS A 39 24.24 -47.16 7.66
N THR A 40 22.92 -47.02 7.56
CA THR A 40 22.34 -45.90 6.81
C THR A 40 22.96 -44.61 7.36
N PRO A 41 23.48 -43.71 6.51
CA PRO A 41 23.98 -42.42 6.99
C PRO A 41 22.87 -41.69 7.76
N PRO A 42 23.16 -41.02 8.88
CA PRO A 42 22.15 -40.25 9.58
C PRO A 42 21.60 -39.21 8.60
N MET A 43 20.30 -39.28 8.34
CA MET A 43 19.58 -38.25 7.60
C MET A 43 19.95 -36.89 8.21
N PRO A 44 20.29 -35.87 7.41
CA PRO A 44 20.60 -34.55 7.93
C PRO A 44 19.38 -34.06 8.74
N VAL A 45 19.53 -34.02 10.07
CA VAL A 45 18.49 -33.53 10.97
C VAL A 45 18.34 -32.06 10.65
N THR A 46 17.21 -31.71 10.03
CA THR A 46 16.91 -30.31 9.72
C THR A 46 16.85 -29.56 11.05
N PRO A 47 17.65 -28.50 11.25
CA PRO A 47 17.70 -27.82 12.54
C PRO A 47 16.31 -27.29 12.90
N MET A 48 15.88 -27.55 14.14
CA MET A 48 14.58 -27.10 14.64
C MET A 48 14.52 -25.57 14.70
N PRO A 49 13.44 -24.94 14.19
CA PRO A 49 13.19 -23.53 14.41
C PRO A 49 13.02 -23.22 15.91
N LEU A 50 13.78 -22.25 16.42
CA LEU A 50 13.74 -21.81 17.81
C LEU A 50 13.27 -20.36 17.88
N VAL A 51 12.38 -20.03 18.81
CA VAL A 51 11.90 -18.65 19.00
C VAL A 51 13.04 -17.71 19.41
N SER A 52 14.00 -18.17 20.24
CA SER A 52 15.15 -17.35 20.64
C SER A 52 16.06 -16.92 19.48
N ARG A 53 16.05 -17.69 18.38
CA ARG A 53 16.87 -17.45 17.18
C ARG A 53 16.10 -16.78 16.05
N LEU A 54 14.82 -16.50 16.25
CA LEU A 54 14.00 -15.82 15.27
C LEU A 54 14.28 -14.31 15.33
N PHE A 55 14.70 -13.72 14.22
CA PHE A 55 14.83 -12.26 14.13
C PHE A 55 13.44 -11.63 14.07
N GLN A 56 12.99 -11.09 15.20
CA GLN A 56 11.64 -10.54 15.35
C GLN A 56 11.62 -9.31 16.28
N PRO A 57 12.20 -8.18 15.85
CA PRO A 57 12.16 -6.94 16.63
C PRO A 57 10.71 -6.41 16.72
N SER A 58 10.26 -6.05 17.93
CA SER A 58 8.98 -5.36 18.12
C SER A 58 9.16 -3.86 17.87
N ASN A 59 8.46 -3.32 16.87
CA ASN A 59 8.60 -1.90 16.48
C ASN A 59 7.73 -0.93 17.31
N LEU A 60 6.80 -1.47 18.11
CA LEU A 60 5.93 -0.71 19.01
C LEU A 60 5.95 -1.34 20.40
N ARG A 61 6.24 -0.54 21.45
CA ARG A 61 6.23 -0.99 22.85
C ARG A 61 4.79 -1.12 23.37
N GLU A 62 4.55 -2.06 24.29
CA GLU A 62 3.26 -2.16 25.01
C GLU A 62 2.96 -0.80 25.67
N GLY A 63 1.82 -0.17 25.33
CA GLY A 63 1.38 1.09 25.92
C GLY A 63 1.82 2.39 25.22
N GLN A 64 2.61 2.35 24.15
CA GLN A 64 2.74 3.53 23.28
C GLN A 64 1.41 3.73 22.55
N GLU A 65 0.76 4.87 22.78
CA GLU A 65 -0.43 5.25 22.03
C GLU A 65 -0.10 5.22 20.55
N ALA A 66 -0.74 4.29 19.83
CA ALA A 66 -0.83 4.28 18.38
C ALA A 66 -1.74 5.44 17.90
N GLY A 67 -1.61 6.62 18.53
CA GLY A 67 -2.36 7.84 18.25
C GLY A 67 -2.01 8.34 16.85
N GLY A 68 -2.67 7.76 15.85
CA GLY A 68 -2.46 8.05 14.44
C GLY A 68 -2.61 6.83 13.50
N LEU A 69 -2.56 5.59 14.01
CA LEU A 69 -2.70 4.38 13.19
C LEU A 69 -4.14 3.87 13.25
N THR A 70 -4.92 4.16 12.21
CA THR A 70 -6.34 3.79 12.12
C THR A 70 -6.58 2.35 11.62
N CYS A 71 -5.56 1.69 11.06
CA CYS A 71 -5.67 0.34 10.48
C CYS A 71 -5.17 -0.74 11.45
N HIS A 72 -6.02 -1.73 11.72
CA HIS A 72 -5.79 -2.76 12.73
C HIS A 72 -4.64 -3.70 12.34
N SER A 73 -4.63 -4.19 11.11
CA SER A 73 -3.59 -5.06 10.56
C SER A 73 -2.22 -4.38 10.56
N GLN A 74 -2.13 -3.10 10.16
CA GLN A 74 -0.88 -2.35 10.22
C GLN A 74 -0.29 -2.31 11.64
N ARG A 75 -1.13 -1.99 12.63
CA ARG A 75 -0.73 -1.97 14.04
C ARG A 75 -0.21 -3.33 14.50
N LEU A 76 -0.98 -4.39 14.26
CA LEU A 76 -0.62 -5.74 14.67
C LEU A 76 0.67 -6.24 14.01
N MET A 77 0.84 -6.01 12.70
CA MET A 77 2.03 -6.44 11.97
C MET A 77 3.30 -5.73 12.46
N LEU A 78 3.24 -4.44 12.79
CA LEU A 78 4.37 -3.69 13.37
C LEU A 78 4.67 -4.17 14.80
N GLN A 79 3.63 -4.36 15.60
CA GLN A 79 3.73 -4.84 16.98
C GLN A 79 4.35 -6.25 17.02
N ALA A 80 3.86 -7.16 16.20
CA ALA A 80 4.34 -8.54 16.14
C ALA A 80 5.69 -8.69 15.44
N GLY A 81 6.33 -7.61 14.96
CA GLY A 81 7.61 -7.71 14.26
C GLY A 81 7.50 -8.52 12.97
N LEU A 82 6.40 -8.36 12.23
CA LEU A 82 6.20 -8.93 10.90
C LEU A 82 6.73 -8.00 9.80
N ILE A 83 6.57 -6.69 10.01
CA ILE A 83 7.04 -5.66 9.09
C ILE A 83 7.73 -4.54 9.85
N GLN A 84 8.63 -3.83 9.17
CA GLN A 84 9.27 -2.61 9.66
C GLN A 84 9.23 -1.54 8.56
N LEU A 85 8.92 -0.30 8.92
CA LEU A 85 8.90 0.82 7.97
C LEU A 85 10.35 1.14 7.54
N SER A 86 10.58 1.23 6.23
CA SER A 86 11.86 1.63 5.65
C SER A 86 11.82 3.10 5.23
N SER A 87 10.81 3.46 4.44
CA SER A 87 10.49 4.81 3.99
C SER A 87 8.97 4.93 3.82
N PRO A 88 8.39 6.12 3.61
CA PRO A 88 6.94 6.27 3.46
C PRO A 88 6.37 5.36 2.37
N GLY A 89 5.58 4.35 2.77
CA GLY A 89 4.97 3.38 1.86
C GLY A 89 5.85 2.19 1.48
N CYS A 90 7.08 2.08 1.99
CA CYS A 90 7.97 0.92 1.75
C CYS A 90 8.31 0.23 3.08
N PHE A 91 8.25 -1.11 3.08
CA PHE A 91 8.40 -1.92 4.29
C PHE A 91 9.43 -3.03 4.11
N HIS A 92 10.24 -3.25 5.13
CA HIS A 92 10.99 -4.49 5.30
C HIS A 92 10.04 -5.59 5.76
N TYR A 93 10.03 -6.72 5.06
CA TYR A 93 9.30 -7.93 5.48
C TYR A 93 10.25 -8.77 6.32
N LEU A 94 9.86 -9.03 7.57
CA LEU A 94 10.66 -9.79 8.52
C LEU A 94 10.43 -11.31 8.30
N PRO A 95 11.28 -12.19 8.84
CA PRO A 95 11.31 -13.60 8.46
C PRO A 95 9.96 -14.33 8.52
N THR A 96 9.13 -14.04 9.53
CA THR A 96 7.79 -14.61 9.67
C THR A 96 6.82 -14.12 8.60
N ALA A 97 6.84 -12.83 8.25
CA ALA A 97 6.04 -12.28 7.16
C ALA A 97 6.47 -12.84 5.80
N VAL A 98 7.78 -12.92 5.55
CA VAL A 98 8.32 -13.52 4.31
C VAL A 98 7.87 -14.97 4.19
N ARG A 99 7.96 -15.75 5.27
CA ARG A 99 7.51 -17.14 5.29
C ARG A 99 6.01 -17.28 4.97
N SER A 100 5.16 -16.43 5.55
CA SER A 100 3.72 -16.41 5.27
C SER A 100 3.43 -15.97 3.83
N MET A 101 4.16 -14.98 3.31
CA MET A 101 4.08 -14.53 1.93
C MET A 101 4.45 -15.66 0.96
N GLU A 102 5.55 -16.38 1.18
CA GLU A 102 5.96 -17.52 0.36
C GLU A 102 4.93 -18.65 0.35
N LYS A 103 4.25 -18.90 1.48
CA LYS A 103 3.13 -19.85 1.53
C LYS A 103 1.99 -19.40 0.62
N LEU A 104 1.63 -18.11 0.64
CA LEU A 104 0.63 -17.55 -0.25
C LEU A 104 1.06 -17.66 -1.73
N VAL A 105 2.31 -17.33 -2.05
CA VAL A 105 2.86 -17.46 -3.42
C VAL A 105 2.76 -18.91 -3.90
N ARG A 106 3.11 -19.90 -3.08
CA ARG A 106 2.96 -21.32 -3.44
C ARG A 106 1.51 -21.72 -3.72
N LEU A 107 0.55 -21.19 -2.96
CA LEU A 107 -0.88 -21.46 -3.20
C LEU A 107 -1.34 -20.83 -4.52
N ILE A 108 -0.93 -19.58 -4.77
CA ILE A 108 -1.20 -18.88 -6.03
C ILE A 108 -0.60 -19.67 -7.20
N ASP A 109 0.65 -20.13 -7.09
CA ASP A 109 1.31 -20.93 -8.13
C ASP A 109 0.52 -22.22 -8.43
N GLN A 110 0.04 -22.92 -7.41
CA GLN A 110 -0.79 -24.11 -7.59
C GLN A 110 -2.08 -23.80 -8.38
N GLU A 111 -2.78 -22.71 -8.03
CA GLU A 111 -4.03 -22.33 -8.71
C GLU A 111 -3.79 -21.85 -10.15
N MET A 112 -2.70 -21.12 -10.41
CA MET A 112 -2.36 -20.64 -11.75
C MET A 112 -1.88 -21.79 -12.63
N GLN A 113 -1.03 -22.70 -12.12
CA GLN A 113 -0.56 -23.87 -12.87
C GLN A 113 -1.68 -24.85 -13.18
N ALA A 114 -2.66 -25.00 -12.28
CA ALA A 114 -3.81 -25.87 -12.49
C ALA A 114 -4.67 -25.46 -13.71
N ILE A 115 -4.64 -24.19 -14.11
CA ILE A 115 -5.33 -23.68 -15.30
C ILE A 115 -4.41 -23.56 -16.53
N GLY A 116 -3.17 -24.07 -16.46
CA GLY A 116 -2.19 -23.99 -17.55
C GLY A 116 -1.31 -22.74 -17.53
N GLY A 117 -1.33 -21.98 -16.43
CA GLY A 117 -0.48 -20.82 -16.22
C GLY A 117 1.01 -21.16 -16.20
N GLN A 118 1.80 -20.40 -16.94
CA GLN A 118 3.25 -20.53 -17.05
C GLN A 118 3.91 -19.35 -16.33
N LYS A 119 4.76 -19.66 -15.35
CA LYS A 119 5.43 -18.65 -14.54
C LYS A 119 6.63 -18.07 -15.27
N VAL A 120 6.69 -16.75 -15.35
CA VAL A 120 7.81 -15.96 -15.89
C VAL A 120 8.30 -14.98 -14.84
N ASP A 121 9.47 -14.39 -15.07
CA ASP A 121 10.04 -13.32 -14.25
C ASP A 121 10.46 -12.18 -15.17
N MET A 122 9.71 -11.08 -15.14
CA MET A 122 9.95 -9.92 -16.01
C MET A 122 10.67 -8.82 -15.23
N PRO A 123 11.59 -8.07 -15.86
CA PRO A 123 12.33 -7.01 -15.19
C PRO A 123 11.43 -5.99 -14.49
N ALA A 124 11.81 -5.57 -13.28
CA ALA A 124 11.17 -4.45 -12.61
C ALA A 124 11.52 -3.11 -13.27
N LEU A 125 12.71 -3.00 -13.86
CA LEU A 125 13.16 -1.84 -14.61
C LEU A 125 12.71 -1.96 -16.07
N CYS A 126 11.74 -1.15 -16.49
CA CYS A 126 11.13 -1.20 -17.81
C CYS A 126 11.56 0.00 -18.66
N GLY A 127 11.90 -0.21 -19.94
CA GLY A 127 12.27 0.88 -20.85
C GLY A 127 11.08 1.82 -21.12
N ALA A 128 11.34 3.14 -21.15
CA ALA A 128 10.30 4.14 -21.38
C ALA A 128 9.62 4.03 -22.76
N GLU A 129 10.34 3.54 -23.77
CA GLU A 129 9.83 3.39 -25.13
C GLU A 129 8.57 2.52 -25.20
N LEU A 130 8.57 1.38 -24.49
CA LEU A 130 7.42 0.47 -24.44
C LEU A 130 6.16 1.21 -23.95
N TRP A 131 6.30 1.99 -22.88
CA TRP A 131 5.20 2.77 -22.29
C TRP A 131 4.78 3.96 -23.15
N ARG A 132 5.69 4.51 -23.97
CA ARG A 132 5.35 5.55 -24.96
C ARG A 132 4.56 4.97 -26.12
N CYS A 133 4.94 3.79 -26.61
CA CYS A 133 4.20 3.09 -27.66
C CYS A 133 2.74 2.86 -27.26
N SER A 134 2.48 2.48 -26.01
CA SER A 134 1.11 2.32 -25.50
C SER A 134 0.40 3.64 -25.15
N GLY A 135 1.11 4.77 -25.19
CA GLY A 135 0.63 6.08 -24.74
C GLY A 135 0.49 6.21 -23.22
N ARG A 136 0.78 5.15 -22.45
CA ARG A 136 0.60 5.14 -20.98
C ARG A 136 1.70 5.86 -20.22
N TRP A 137 2.84 6.14 -20.85
CA TRP A 137 3.94 6.89 -20.21
C TRP A 137 3.44 8.19 -19.58
N GLU A 138 2.75 9.04 -20.34
CA GLU A 138 2.20 10.30 -19.82
C GLU A 138 0.88 10.14 -19.08
N LEU A 139 0.02 9.20 -19.49
CA LEU A 139 -1.26 8.93 -18.83
C LEU A 139 -1.10 8.58 -17.34
N MET A 140 -0.04 7.82 -17.01
CA MET A 140 0.26 7.40 -15.64
C MET A 140 0.74 8.54 -14.73
N GLY A 141 1.13 9.67 -15.33
CA GLY A 141 1.48 10.89 -14.61
C GLY A 141 2.49 10.66 -13.49
N LYS A 142 2.15 11.18 -12.30
CA LYS A 142 3.03 11.17 -11.13
C LYS A 142 3.02 9.86 -10.34
N GLU A 143 2.15 8.91 -10.65
CA GLU A 143 2.11 7.61 -9.96
C GLU A 143 3.20 6.65 -10.46
N MET A 144 3.84 6.96 -11.59
CA MET A 144 4.92 6.17 -12.15
C MET A 144 6.28 6.70 -11.69
N PHE A 145 7.08 5.85 -11.06
CA PHE A 145 8.48 6.16 -10.83
C PHE A 145 9.23 6.15 -12.16
N ARG A 146 9.75 7.31 -12.57
CA ARG A 146 10.60 7.49 -13.75
C ARG A 146 12.04 7.69 -13.31
N LEU A 147 12.97 7.06 -14.00
CA LEU A 147 14.40 7.18 -13.74
C LEU A 147 15.20 7.25 -15.05
N ARG A 148 16.44 7.71 -14.93
CA ARG A 148 17.41 7.73 -16.02
C ARG A 148 18.65 6.97 -15.59
N ASP A 149 19.19 6.16 -16.49
CA ASP A 149 20.49 5.53 -16.24
C ASP A 149 21.65 6.51 -16.50
N ARG A 150 22.88 6.04 -16.31
CA ARG A 150 24.11 6.84 -16.54
C ARG A 150 24.31 7.28 -18.01
N HIS A 151 23.55 6.69 -18.94
CA HIS A 151 23.55 7.02 -20.36
C HIS A 151 22.34 7.90 -20.75
N ASN A 152 21.62 8.43 -19.76
CA ASN A 152 20.36 9.18 -19.92
C ASN A 152 19.23 8.37 -20.59
N ALA A 153 19.34 7.04 -20.70
CA ALA A 153 18.23 6.22 -21.16
C ALA A 153 17.13 6.23 -20.09
N GLU A 154 15.89 6.44 -20.53
CA GLU A 154 14.75 6.60 -19.65
C GLU A 154 14.09 5.25 -19.38
N TYR A 155 13.81 5.02 -18.09
CA TYR A 155 13.14 3.82 -17.61
C TYR A 155 12.07 4.20 -16.60
N CYS A 156 11.19 3.26 -16.30
CA CYS A 156 10.34 3.29 -15.12
C CYS A 156 10.53 2.05 -14.26
N LEU A 157 10.21 2.16 -12.98
CA LEU A 157 9.95 0.98 -12.17
C LEU A 157 8.53 0.53 -12.44
N GLY A 158 8.37 -0.69 -12.96
CA GLY A 158 7.11 -1.22 -13.47
C GLY A 158 5.98 -1.18 -12.42
N PRO A 159 4.92 -0.38 -12.62
CA PRO A 159 3.71 -0.45 -11.80
C PRO A 159 2.81 -1.64 -12.18
N THR A 160 3.01 -2.18 -13.39
CA THR A 160 2.38 -3.33 -14.05
C THR A 160 3.20 -3.66 -15.32
N HIS A 161 2.86 -4.70 -16.08
CA HIS A 161 3.68 -5.28 -17.15
C HIS A 161 2.93 -5.56 -18.47
N GLU A 162 1.79 -4.92 -18.77
CA GLU A 162 1.06 -5.15 -20.04
C GLU A 162 1.93 -4.93 -21.28
N GLU A 163 2.72 -3.84 -21.34
CA GLU A 163 3.59 -3.56 -22.48
C GLU A 163 4.71 -4.58 -22.63
N VAL A 164 5.37 -4.91 -21.51
CA VAL A 164 6.54 -5.80 -21.47
C VAL A 164 6.18 -7.20 -21.96
N VAL A 165 5.07 -7.76 -21.47
CA VAL A 165 4.65 -9.11 -21.87
C VAL A 165 4.14 -9.14 -23.32
N THR A 166 3.52 -8.06 -23.79
CA THR A 166 3.01 -7.99 -25.16
C THR A 166 4.16 -7.87 -26.15
N GLU A 167 5.17 -7.04 -25.86
CA GLU A 167 6.39 -6.95 -26.65
C GLU A 167 7.16 -8.28 -26.65
N LEU A 168 7.26 -8.94 -25.50
CA LEU A 168 7.86 -10.28 -25.41
C LEU A 168 7.17 -11.27 -26.36
N LEU A 169 5.83 -11.25 -26.45
CA LEU A 169 5.10 -12.09 -27.38
C LEU A 169 5.31 -11.66 -28.84
N ALA A 170 5.27 -10.36 -29.12
CA ALA A 170 5.45 -9.80 -30.46
C ALA A 170 6.85 -10.08 -31.05
N SER A 171 7.88 -10.15 -30.19
CA SER A 171 9.24 -10.52 -30.59
C SER A 171 9.36 -11.96 -31.11
N GLN A 172 8.35 -12.82 -30.84
CA GLN A 172 8.33 -14.20 -31.31
C GLN A 172 7.84 -14.28 -32.75
N THR A 173 8.75 -14.58 -33.68
CA THR A 173 8.48 -14.54 -35.13
C THR A 173 7.48 -15.58 -35.67
N LYS A 174 7.06 -16.59 -34.89
CA LYS A 174 6.25 -17.72 -35.37
C LYS A 174 5.24 -18.24 -34.34
N LEU A 175 4.32 -17.40 -33.88
CA LEU A 175 3.19 -17.90 -33.09
C LEU A 175 2.10 -18.52 -33.98
N SER A 176 1.67 -19.74 -33.67
CA SER A 176 0.54 -20.42 -34.30
C SER A 176 -0.67 -20.45 -33.36
N TYR A 177 -1.88 -20.41 -33.91
CA TYR A 177 -3.14 -20.57 -33.15
C TYR A 177 -3.15 -21.84 -32.27
N ARG A 178 -2.39 -22.88 -32.63
CA ARG A 178 -2.28 -24.14 -31.87
C ARG A 178 -1.55 -23.99 -30.53
N GLN A 179 -0.79 -22.90 -30.35
CA GLN A 179 -0.08 -22.61 -29.11
C GLN A 179 -0.93 -21.77 -28.14
N LEU A 180 -2.06 -21.22 -28.60
CA LEU A 180 -2.96 -20.41 -27.79
C LEU A 180 -4.09 -21.32 -27.22
N PRO A 181 -4.57 -21.06 -25.99
CA PRO A 181 -4.28 -19.89 -25.17
C PRO A 181 -2.92 -19.97 -24.44
N LEU A 182 -2.22 -18.84 -24.36
CA LEU A 182 -1.05 -18.68 -23.51
C LEU A 182 -1.41 -17.89 -22.26
N LEU A 183 -1.02 -18.40 -21.09
CA LEU A 183 -1.28 -17.79 -19.79
C LEU A 183 0.05 -17.53 -19.10
N LEU A 184 0.62 -16.34 -19.26
CA LEU A 184 1.91 -15.98 -18.68
C LEU A 184 1.70 -15.20 -17.40
N TYR A 185 2.32 -15.59 -16.29
CA TYR A 185 2.18 -14.88 -15.02
C TYR A 185 3.48 -14.75 -14.26
N GLN A 186 3.59 -13.74 -13.42
CA GLN A 186 4.73 -13.55 -12.52
C GLN A 186 4.26 -13.20 -11.12
N VAL A 187 5.14 -13.34 -10.13
CA VAL A 187 4.89 -12.86 -8.76
C VAL A 187 6.09 -12.04 -8.32
N THR A 188 6.04 -10.75 -8.63
CA THR A 188 7.19 -9.83 -8.46
C THR A 188 6.77 -8.53 -7.79
N ARG A 189 7.78 -7.74 -7.40
CA ARG A 189 7.56 -6.41 -6.82
C ARG A 189 7.09 -5.43 -7.87
N LYS A 190 6.17 -4.56 -7.49
CA LYS A 190 5.65 -3.46 -8.29
C LYS A 190 5.84 -2.16 -7.52
N PHE A 191 5.93 -1.06 -8.27
CA PHE A 191 6.22 0.26 -7.74
C PHE A 191 5.18 1.27 -8.23
N ARG A 192 4.51 1.95 -7.31
CA ARG A 192 3.55 3.02 -7.59
C ARG A 192 3.84 4.18 -6.62
N ASP A 193 4.09 5.38 -7.12
CA ASP A 193 4.39 6.54 -6.28
C ASP A 193 3.10 7.13 -5.68
N GLU A 194 2.48 6.35 -4.81
CA GLU A 194 1.26 6.71 -4.10
C GLU A 194 1.49 8.03 -3.33
N GLN A 195 0.61 9.02 -3.59
CA GLN A 195 0.76 10.37 -3.04
C GLN A 195 0.67 10.35 -1.52
N LYS A 196 -0.19 9.49 -0.96
CA LYS A 196 -0.41 9.33 0.47
C LYS A 196 -0.45 7.84 0.84
N PRO A 197 0.72 7.18 0.97
CA PRO A 197 0.75 5.78 1.39
C PRO A 197 0.16 5.67 2.80
N LYS A 198 -0.73 4.69 3.00
CA LYS A 198 -1.50 4.51 4.23
C LYS A 198 -1.85 3.04 4.46
N PHE A 199 -2.26 2.72 5.69
CA PHE A 199 -2.74 1.38 6.06
C PHE A 199 -1.71 0.25 5.85
N GLY A 200 -0.42 0.53 6.04
CA GLY A 200 0.63 -0.48 5.98
C GLY A 200 0.77 -1.10 4.59
N LEU A 201 0.65 -2.42 4.51
CA LEU A 201 0.75 -3.17 3.25
C LEU A 201 -0.51 -3.11 2.39
N LEU A 202 -1.61 -2.51 2.87
CA LEU A 202 -2.82 -2.35 2.07
C LEU A 202 -2.63 -1.32 0.95
N ARG A 203 -1.91 -0.22 1.24
CA ARG A 203 -1.64 0.87 0.29
C ARG A 203 -0.24 1.46 0.47
N GLY A 204 0.76 0.71 0.00
CA GLY A 204 2.17 1.11 -0.06
C GLY A 204 2.60 1.58 -1.45
N ARG A 205 3.86 1.99 -1.55
CA ARG A 205 4.52 2.36 -2.82
C ARG A 205 5.25 1.20 -3.48
N GLU A 206 5.72 0.25 -2.66
CA GLU A 206 6.34 -0.99 -3.09
C GLU A 206 5.55 -2.17 -2.53
N PHE A 207 5.14 -3.09 -3.39
CA PHE A 207 4.31 -4.24 -2.99
C PHE A 207 4.51 -5.43 -3.91
N TYR A 208 4.21 -6.65 -3.43
CA TYR A 208 4.20 -7.84 -4.28
C TYR A 208 2.84 -8.01 -4.93
N MET A 209 2.85 -8.29 -6.22
CA MET A 209 1.67 -8.58 -7.01
C MET A 209 1.93 -9.83 -7.83
N LYS A 210 0.90 -10.69 -7.91
CA LYS A 210 0.79 -11.64 -9.01
C LYS A 210 0.06 -10.95 -10.13
N ASP A 211 0.63 -10.91 -11.31
CA ASP A 211 0.06 -10.38 -12.54
C ASP A 211 0.15 -11.47 -13.60
N MET A 212 -0.98 -11.77 -14.24
CA MET A 212 -1.11 -12.75 -15.31
C MET A 212 -1.67 -12.06 -16.54
N TYR A 213 -1.22 -12.51 -17.71
CA TYR A 213 -1.63 -12.01 -19.01
C TYR A 213 -2.00 -13.19 -19.90
N SER A 214 -3.21 -13.17 -20.45
CA SER A 214 -3.66 -14.19 -21.41
C SER A 214 -3.55 -13.69 -22.84
N PHE A 215 -3.29 -14.62 -23.76
CA PHE A 215 -3.33 -14.40 -25.20
C PHE A 215 -4.16 -15.49 -25.84
N ASP A 216 -5.23 -15.09 -26.52
CA ASP A 216 -6.29 -15.98 -27.00
C ASP A 216 -6.55 -15.75 -28.49
N VAL A 217 -7.08 -16.77 -29.18
CA VAL A 217 -7.31 -16.75 -30.65
C VAL A 217 -8.52 -15.92 -31.07
N SER A 218 -9.50 -15.76 -30.19
CA SER A 218 -10.75 -15.05 -30.45
C SER A 218 -11.30 -14.48 -29.15
N GLU A 219 -12.29 -13.59 -29.26
CA GLU A 219 -12.93 -12.96 -28.10
C GLU A 219 -13.64 -14.01 -27.24
N GLU A 220 -14.31 -14.98 -27.85
CA GLU A 220 -14.99 -16.07 -27.14
C GLU A 220 -14.00 -16.93 -26.35
N ALA A 221 -12.83 -17.23 -26.94
CA ALA A 221 -11.77 -17.95 -26.25
C ALA A 221 -11.22 -17.13 -25.08
N ALA A 222 -11.00 -15.82 -25.27
CA ALA A 222 -10.56 -14.91 -24.22
C ALA A 222 -11.57 -14.82 -23.06
N LEU A 223 -12.86 -14.81 -23.34
CA LEU A 223 -13.91 -14.82 -22.31
C LEU A 223 -13.95 -16.14 -21.53
N HIS A 224 -13.72 -17.28 -22.19
CA HIS A 224 -13.58 -18.58 -21.50
C HIS A 224 -12.35 -18.59 -20.59
N THR A 225 -11.21 -18.10 -21.08
CA THR A 225 -9.99 -17.94 -20.30
C THR A 225 -10.21 -17.01 -19.10
N TYR A 226 -10.87 -15.87 -19.31
CA TYR A 226 -11.23 -14.91 -18.26
C TYR A 226 -12.03 -15.59 -17.14
N GLN A 227 -13.06 -16.36 -17.48
CA GLN A 227 -13.85 -17.12 -16.51
C GLN A 227 -13.01 -18.17 -15.77
N SER A 228 -12.11 -18.88 -16.46
CA SER A 228 -11.20 -19.85 -15.85
C SER A 228 -10.30 -19.22 -14.79
N VAL A 229 -9.73 -18.03 -15.08
CA VAL A 229 -8.90 -17.29 -14.13
C VAL A 229 -9.73 -16.77 -12.95
N CYS A 230 -10.93 -16.22 -13.20
CA CYS A 230 -11.85 -15.83 -12.13
C CYS A 230 -12.18 -17.02 -11.21
N HIS A 231 -12.46 -18.20 -11.77
CA HIS A 231 -12.70 -19.41 -10.96
C HIS A 231 -11.47 -19.79 -10.13
N ALA A 232 -10.25 -19.64 -10.66
CA ALA A 232 -9.03 -19.90 -9.91
C ALA A 232 -8.85 -18.93 -8.73
N TYR A 233 -9.23 -17.66 -8.89
CA TYR A 233 -9.21 -16.69 -7.79
C TYR A 233 -10.22 -17.05 -6.70
N ARG A 234 -11.44 -17.45 -7.06
CA ARG A 234 -12.47 -17.91 -6.11
C ARG A 234 -11.95 -19.08 -5.28
N ARG A 235 -11.41 -20.11 -5.94
CA ARG A 235 -10.81 -21.28 -5.25
C ARG A 235 -9.67 -20.88 -4.32
N LEU A 236 -8.80 -19.96 -4.73
CA LEU A 236 -7.72 -19.46 -3.87
C LEU A 236 -8.29 -18.85 -2.58
N LEU A 237 -9.25 -17.93 -2.70
CA LEU A 237 -9.83 -17.23 -1.55
C LEU A 237 -10.64 -18.17 -0.66
N ASP A 238 -11.35 -19.15 -1.24
CA ASP A 238 -12.06 -20.21 -0.52
C ASP A 238 -11.09 -21.11 0.26
N ARG A 239 -9.97 -21.51 -0.34
CA ARG A 239 -8.91 -22.30 0.33
C ARG A 239 -8.27 -21.55 1.49
N LEU A 240 -8.18 -20.22 1.40
CA LEU A 240 -7.73 -19.37 2.50
C LEU A 240 -8.79 -19.22 3.60
N GLY A 241 -10.04 -19.61 3.36
CA GLY A 241 -11.14 -19.48 4.32
C GLY A 241 -11.53 -18.02 4.57
N LEU A 242 -11.34 -17.16 3.58
CA LEU A 242 -11.69 -15.74 3.64
C LEU A 242 -13.11 -15.54 3.14
N ARG A 243 -13.86 -14.62 3.76
CA ARG A 243 -15.11 -14.13 3.16
C ARG A 243 -14.77 -13.12 2.09
N TRP A 244 -15.21 -13.36 0.87
CA TRP A 244 -14.93 -12.51 -0.28
C TRP A 244 -16.19 -12.26 -1.11
N VAL A 245 -16.18 -11.17 -1.88
CA VAL A 245 -17.23 -10.81 -2.84
C VAL A 245 -16.57 -10.46 -4.16
N GLN A 246 -17.12 -10.96 -5.26
CA GLN A 246 -16.75 -10.51 -6.60
C GLN A 246 -17.75 -9.44 -7.06
N VAL A 247 -17.24 -8.30 -7.50
CA VAL A 247 -18.06 -7.17 -7.94
C VAL A 247 -17.70 -6.77 -9.37
N GLN A 248 -18.69 -6.30 -10.12
CA GLN A 248 -18.43 -5.63 -11.40
C GLN A 248 -17.73 -4.30 -11.14
N ALA A 249 -16.72 -3.99 -11.95
CA ALA A 249 -15.84 -2.83 -11.75
C ALA A 249 -15.65 -2.00 -13.03
N ASP A 250 -15.16 -0.78 -12.87
CA ASP A 250 -14.74 0.04 -14.01
C ASP A 250 -13.45 -0.54 -14.65
N THR A 251 -13.21 -0.19 -15.91
CA THR A 251 -12.02 -0.60 -16.68
C THR A 251 -10.86 0.37 -16.51
N GLY A 252 -11.11 1.61 -16.07
CA GLY A 252 -10.11 2.61 -15.74
C GLY A 252 -9.05 2.85 -16.82
N ASN A 253 -7.83 3.21 -16.38
CA ASN A 253 -6.68 3.49 -17.27
C ASN A 253 -6.11 2.24 -17.96
N ILE A 254 -6.34 1.06 -17.39
CA ILE A 254 -5.96 -0.23 -17.98
C ILE A 254 -6.77 -0.47 -19.25
N GLY A 255 -8.02 -0.01 -19.30
CA GLY A 255 -8.94 -0.15 -20.42
C GLY A 255 -9.52 -1.56 -20.55
N GLY A 256 -10.36 -1.77 -21.56
CA GLY A 256 -11.05 -3.05 -21.78
C GLY A 256 -12.55 -2.90 -21.89
N THR A 257 -13.28 -4.02 -21.93
CA THR A 257 -14.76 -4.04 -22.01
C THR A 257 -15.41 -4.78 -20.84
N LEU A 258 -14.67 -5.63 -20.13
CA LEU A 258 -15.16 -6.39 -18.98
C LEU A 258 -14.16 -6.36 -17.84
N SER A 259 -14.64 -6.07 -16.63
CA SER A 259 -13.81 -5.89 -15.43
C SER A 259 -14.53 -6.39 -14.18
N HIS A 260 -13.82 -7.14 -13.34
CA HIS A 260 -14.30 -7.59 -12.03
C HIS A 260 -13.21 -7.42 -10.97
N GLU A 261 -13.62 -6.96 -9.80
CA GLU A 261 -12.78 -6.87 -8.61
C GLU A 261 -13.20 -7.93 -7.58
N PHE A 262 -12.22 -8.40 -6.81
CA PHE A 262 -12.40 -9.33 -5.70
C PHE A 262 -12.09 -8.59 -4.41
N HIS A 263 -13.08 -8.55 -3.51
CA HIS A 263 -13.02 -7.75 -2.29
C HIS A 263 -13.17 -8.61 -1.04
N LEU A 264 -12.47 -8.22 0.02
CA LEU A 264 -12.74 -8.67 1.38
C LEU A 264 -13.57 -7.59 2.09
N PRO A 265 -14.81 -7.88 2.52
CA PRO A 265 -15.64 -6.91 3.24
C PRO A 265 -14.98 -6.48 4.56
N ALA A 266 -14.69 -5.18 4.70
CA ALA A 266 -14.06 -4.61 5.88
C ALA A 266 -14.25 -3.08 5.95
N ASP A 267 -14.44 -2.53 7.16
CA ASP A 267 -14.71 -1.08 7.35
C ASP A 267 -13.53 -0.16 6.97
N VAL A 268 -12.31 -0.69 7.03
CA VAL A 268 -11.09 0.00 6.57
C VAL A 268 -10.97 0.04 5.03
N GLY A 269 -11.79 -0.76 4.34
CA GLY A 269 -11.86 -0.79 2.89
C GLY A 269 -12.10 0.60 2.30
N GLU A 270 -11.40 0.90 1.22
CA GLU A 270 -11.52 2.19 0.53
C GLU A 270 -12.66 2.19 -0.48
N ASP A 271 -12.96 1.01 -1.03
CA ASP A 271 -13.94 0.85 -2.08
C ASP A 271 -15.32 0.64 -1.49
N ARG A 272 -16.31 1.25 -2.15
CA ARG A 272 -17.72 1.16 -1.77
C ARG A 272 -18.39 0.18 -2.72
N LEU A 273 -18.93 -0.88 -2.14
CA LEU A 273 -19.56 -1.99 -2.84
C LEU A 273 -21.07 -1.90 -2.67
N LEU A 274 -21.81 -2.01 -3.76
CA LEU A 274 -23.25 -2.12 -3.77
C LEU A 274 -23.65 -3.56 -4.04
N MET A 275 -24.43 -4.16 -3.15
CA MET A 275 -24.84 -5.57 -3.20
C MET A 275 -26.36 -5.70 -3.14
N CYS A 276 -26.93 -6.63 -3.90
CA CYS A 276 -28.34 -6.95 -3.87
C CYS A 276 -28.59 -8.20 -3.02
N GLY A 277 -29.36 -8.06 -1.93
CA GLY A 277 -29.74 -9.19 -1.07
C GLY A 277 -30.67 -10.23 -1.72
N ASN A 278 -31.32 -9.90 -2.84
CA ASN A 278 -32.26 -10.80 -3.52
C ASN A 278 -31.61 -11.66 -4.60
N CYS A 279 -30.89 -11.05 -5.55
CA CYS A 279 -30.33 -11.75 -6.72
C CYS A 279 -28.82 -11.93 -6.70
N GLY A 280 -28.12 -11.42 -5.66
CA GLY A 280 -26.67 -11.54 -5.53
C GLY A 280 -25.85 -10.59 -6.42
N PHE A 281 -26.50 -9.71 -7.20
CA PHE A 281 -25.81 -8.68 -7.98
C PHE A 281 -24.89 -7.85 -7.08
N SER A 282 -23.64 -7.65 -7.51
CA SER A 282 -22.67 -6.85 -6.77
C SER A 282 -21.81 -6.02 -7.72
N ALA A 283 -21.65 -4.73 -7.43
CA ALA A 283 -20.85 -3.81 -8.24
C ALA A 283 -20.11 -2.79 -7.36
N ASN A 284 -18.96 -2.32 -7.82
CA ASN A 284 -18.33 -1.13 -7.28
C ASN A 284 -19.21 0.09 -7.59
N VAL A 285 -19.33 1.04 -6.66
CA VAL A 285 -20.08 2.29 -6.86
C VAL A 285 -19.62 3.03 -8.12
N GLU A 286 -18.33 2.95 -8.46
CA GLU A 286 -17.75 3.59 -9.65
C GLU A 286 -18.21 2.95 -10.97
N ALA A 287 -18.66 1.69 -10.94
CA ALA A 287 -19.15 0.98 -12.12
C ALA A 287 -20.63 1.24 -12.43
N LEU A 288 -21.34 1.98 -11.56
CA LEU A 288 -22.77 2.30 -11.72
C LEU A 288 -22.98 3.80 -12.00
N GLU A 289 -24.07 4.10 -12.71
CA GLU A 289 -24.50 5.49 -12.92
C GLU A 289 -24.78 6.19 -11.58
N ALA A 290 -24.32 7.44 -11.48
CA ALA A 290 -24.35 8.20 -10.24
C ALA A 290 -25.77 8.28 -9.63
N GLY A 291 -25.95 7.73 -8.43
CA GLY A 291 -27.20 7.79 -7.68
C GLY A 291 -28.15 6.61 -7.87
N ARG A 292 -27.79 5.61 -8.68
CA ARG A 292 -28.60 4.39 -8.86
C ARG A 292 -28.49 3.47 -7.65
N MET A 293 -29.58 3.33 -6.90
CA MET A 293 -29.69 2.40 -5.76
C MET A 293 -30.55 1.18 -6.06
N ASP A 294 -31.27 1.15 -7.18
CA ASP A 294 -32.08 -0.01 -7.55
C ASP A 294 -31.22 -1.07 -8.23
N CYS A 295 -31.41 -2.34 -7.86
CA CYS A 295 -30.67 -3.43 -8.47
C CYS A 295 -30.96 -3.52 -9.98
N PRO A 296 -29.96 -3.38 -10.87
CA PRO A 296 -30.16 -3.38 -12.31
C PRO A 296 -30.68 -4.73 -12.85
N GLN A 297 -30.49 -5.81 -12.09
CA GLN A 297 -30.79 -7.16 -12.54
C GLN A 297 -32.19 -7.64 -12.14
N CYS A 298 -32.63 -7.36 -10.91
CA CYS A 298 -33.93 -7.84 -10.42
C CYS A 298 -34.96 -6.74 -10.19
N LEU A 299 -34.56 -5.47 -10.06
CA LEU A 299 -35.44 -4.32 -9.84
C LEU A 299 -36.38 -4.41 -8.61
N THR A 300 -36.20 -5.41 -7.73
CA THR A 300 -37.14 -5.69 -6.63
C THR A 300 -36.74 -5.09 -5.28
N GLN A 301 -35.45 -4.83 -5.07
CA GLN A 301 -34.90 -4.37 -3.78
C GLN A 301 -33.75 -3.37 -4.01
N PRO A 302 -33.59 -2.37 -3.12
CA PRO A 302 -32.46 -1.46 -3.17
C PRO A 302 -31.16 -2.19 -2.84
N LEU A 303 -30.06 -1.70 -3.41
CA LEU A 303 -28.71 -2.17 -3.16
C LEU A 303 -28.25 -1.73 -1.76
N THR A 304 -27.66 -2.66 -1.01
CA THR A 304 -27.00 -2.38 0.26
C THR A 304 -25.55 -2.01 0.03
N GLU A 305 -25.10 -0.94 0.67
CA GLU A 305 -23.73 -0.48 0.58
C GLU A 305 -22.85 -1.13 1.67
N SER A 306 -21.65 -1.57 1.30
CA SER A 306 -20.61 -2.04 2.22
C SER A 306 -19.24 -1.55 1.76
N LYS A 307 -18.24 -1.63 2.63
CA LYS A 307 -16.85 -1.31 2.28
C LYS A 307 -16.04 -2.57 2.02
N GLY A 308 -15.13 -2.50 1.07
CA GLY A 308 -14.29 -3.61 0.63
C GLY A 308 -12.81 -3.26 0.54
N ILE A 309 -11.95 -4.23 0.82
CA ILE A 309 -10.53 -4.21 0.47
C ILE A 309 -10.35 -5.00 -0.82
N GLU A 310 -10.04 -4.32 -1.92
CA GLU A 310 -9.75 -4.93 -3.22
C GLU A 310 -8.45 -5.75 -3.13
N VAL A 311 -8.55 -7.08 -3.26
CA VAL A 311 -7.41 -7.99 -3.22
C VAL A 311 -7.01 -8.54 -4.59
N GLY A 312 -7.87 -8.37 -5.59
CA GLY A 312 -7.63 -8.80 -6.96
C GLY A 312 -8.52 -8.11 -7.96
N HIS A 313 -8.04 -8.02 -9.19
CA HIS A 313 -8.72 -7.35 -10.30
C HIS A 313 -8.46 -8.13 -11.59
N THR A 314 -9.50 -8.32 -12.39
CA THR A 314 -9.45 -9.06 -13.66
C THR A 314 -10.07 -8.24 -14.78
N PHE A 315 -9.33 -8.03 -15.87
CA PHE A 315 -9.73 -7.25 -17.03
C PHE A 315 -9.66 -8.07 -18.31
N TYR A 316 -10.66 -7.90 -19.18
CA TYR A 316 -10.55 -8.29 -20.59
C TYR A 316 -10.14 -7.06 -21.40
N LEU A 317 -8.95 -7.10 -22.00
CA LEU A 317 -8.30 -5.97 -22.67
C LEU A 317 -8.59 -5.91 -24.17
N GLY A 318 -9.16 -6.98 -24.74
CA GLY A 318 -9.34 -7.10 -26.18
C GLY A 318 -8.01 -7.03 -26.92
N THR A 319 -7.95 -6.26 -28.00
CA THR A 319 -6.73 -6.07 -28.81
C THR A 319 -5.94 -4.81 -28.45
N LYS A 320 -6.24 -4.14 -27.33
CA LYS A 320 -5.67 -2.82 -26.99
C LYS A 320 -4.14 -2.79 -27.08
N TYR A 321 -3.47 -3.78 -26.49
CA TYR A 321 -2.00 -3.85 -26.49
C TYR A 321 -1.46 -4.63 -27.67
N SER A 322 -2.12 -5.73 -28.07
CA SER A 322 -1.67 -6.53 -29.21
C SER A 322 -1.65 -5.72 -30.51
N GLN A 323 -2.58 -4.79 -30.68
CA GLN A 323 -2.59 -3.87 -31.82
C GLN A 323 -1.40 -2.91 -31.81
N VAL A 324 -1.01 -2.38 -30.63
CA VAL A 324 0.10 -1.42 -30.49
C VAL A 324 1.44 -2.08 -30.79
N PHE A 325 1.67 -3.27 -30.23
CA PHE A 325 2.95 -3.98 -30.36
C PHE A 325 2.97 -4.98 -31.53
N SER A 326 1.89 -5.07 -32.31
CA SER A 326 1.73 -6.05 -33.39
C SER A 326 1.93 -7.50 -32.91
N ALA A 327 1.40 -7.83 -31.73
CA ALA A 327 1.42 -9.20 -31.21
C ALA A 327 0.44 -10.09 -31.99
N MET A 328 0.94 -10.70 -33.06
CA MET A 328 0.16 -11.49 -34.01
C MET A 328 0.44 -12.98 -33.90
N PHE A 329 -0.53 -13.78 -34.33
CA PHE A 329 -0.39 -15.22 -34.53
C PHE A 329 -0.94 -15.62 -35.91
N THR A 330 -0.52 -16.79 -36.40
CA THR A 330 -1.05 -17.38 -37.62
C THR A 330 -2.31 -18.18 -37.29
N ASN A 331 -3.45 -17.80 -37.85
CA ASN A 331 -4.74 -18.46 -37.63
C ASN A 331 -4.88 -19.78 -38.42
N ALA A 332 -6.01 -20.47 -38.27
CA ALA A 332 -6.27 -21.76 -38.94
C ALA A 332 -6.28 -21.67 -40.48
N GLN A 333 -6.49 -20.47 -41.03
CA GLN A 333 -6.47 -20.17 -42.46
C GLN A 333 -5.10 -19.67 -42.94
N ASN A 334 -4.03 -19.83 -42.13
CA ASN A 334 -2.68 -19.33 -42.39
C ASN A 334 -2.59 -17.81 -42.61
N LYS A 335 -3.51 -17.03 -42.03
CA LYS A 335 -3.49 -15.57 -42.06
C LYS A 335 -3.04 -15.01 -40.71
N PRO A 336 -2.30 -13.89 -40.69
CA PRO A 336 -1.98 -13.19 -39.45
C PRO A 336 -3.24 -12.62 -38.80
N ALA A 337 -3.35 -12.76 -37.49
CA ALA A 337 -4.42 -12.21 -36.66
C ALA A 337 -3.85 -11.68 -35.34
N LEU A 338 -4.47 -10.65 -34.78
CA LEU A 338 -4.10 -10.08 -33.48
C LEU A 338 -4.57 -10.99 -32.34
N ALA A 339 -3.72 -11.19 -31.34
CA ALA A 339 -4.12 -11.93 -30.13
C ALA A 339 -5.12 -11.11 -29.29
N GLN A 340 -6.15 -11.76 -28.78
CA GLN A 340 -7.05 -11.19 -27.77
C GLN A 340 -6.40 -11.32 -26.39
N MET A 341 -6.51 -10.29 -25.56
CA MET A 341 -5.77 -10.22 -24.30
C MET A 341 -6.67 -10.07 -23.08
N GLY A 342 -6.24 -10.66 -21.97
CA GLY A 342 -6.74 -10.40 -20.62
C GLY A 342 -5.60 -10.10 -19.65
N CYS A 343 -5.85 -9.33 -18.60
CA CYS A 343 -4.89 -9.15 -17.50
C CYS A 343 -5.54 -9.39 -16.14
N PHE A 344 -4.79 -10.02 -15.24
CA PHE A 344 -5.34 -10.55 -13.98
C PHE A 344 -4.35 -10.31 -12.83
N GLY A 345 -4.68 -9.37 -11.94
CA GLY A 345 -3.90 -8.97 -10.78
C GLY A 345 -4.38 -9.59 -9.45
N LEU A 346 -3.45 -9.95 -8.56
CA LEU A 346 -3.68 -10.26 -7.15
C LEU A 346 -2.63 -9.54 -6.32
N GLY A 347 -3.04 -8.71 -5.36
CA GLY A 347 -2.12 -8.04 -4.45
C GLY A 347 -1.65 -9.02 -3.37
N VAL A 348 -0.49 -9.66 -3.53
CA VAL A 348 -0.02 -10.71 -2.61
C VAL A 348 0.19 -10.19 -1.20
N THR A 349 0.92 -9.08 -1.05
CA THR A 349 1.13 -8.44 0.26
C THR A 349 -0.14 -7.80 0.82
N ARG A 350 -1.04 -7.36 -0.07
CA ARG A 350 -2.35 -6.83 0.31
C ARG A 350 -3.26 -7.94 0.86
N ILE A 351 -3.34 -9.10 0.23
CA ILE A 351 -4.08 -10.29 0.72
C ILE A 351 -3.57 -10.67 2.12
N LEU A 352 -2.25 -10.65 2.32
CA LEU A 352 -1.66 -10.97 3.62
C LEU A 352 -2.15 -10.03 4.73
N ALA A 353 -2.09 -8.71 4.50
CA ALA A 353 -2.57 -7.73 5.47
C ALA A 353 -4.10 -7.72 5.62
N ALA A 354 -4.84 -7.85 4.52
CA ALA A 354 -6.30 -7.92 4.54
C ALA A 354 -6.80 -9.15 5.31
N SER A 355 -6.11 -10.29 5.19
CA SER A 355 -6.41 -11.48 5.98
C SER A 355 -6.26 -11.23 7.49
N ILE A 356 -5.21 -10.51 7.89
CA ILE A 356 -5.01 -10.12 9.30
C ILE A 356 -6.11 -9.16 9.73
N GLU A 357 -6.48 -8.19 8.90
CA GLU A 357 -7.52 -7.20 9.20
C GLU A 357 -8.86 -7.88 9.52
N VAL A 358 -9.30 -8.82 8.67
CA VAL A 358 -10.65 -9.41 8.78
C VAL A 358 -10.74 -10.57 9.76
N LEU A 359 -9.61 -11.21 10.12
CA LEU A 359 -9.60 -12.38 11.00
C LEU A 359 -9.13 -12.08 12.42
N SER A 360 -8.28 -11.08 12.61
CA SER A 360 -7.61 -10.85 13.90
C SER A 360 -8.54 -10.22 14.93
N SER A 361 -8.19 -10.42 16.20
CA SER A 361 -8.79 -9.69 17.32
C SER A 361 -7.93 -8.49 17.69
N GLU A 362 -8.44 -7.58 18.52
CA GLU A 362 -7.74 -6.37 18.98
C GLU A 362 -6.25 -6.53 19.34
N ASP A 363 -5.85 -7.62 20.02
CA ASP A 363 -4.47 -7.81 20.49
C ASP A 363 -3.77 -9.05 19.93
N SER A 364 -4.42 -9.82 19.06
CA SER A 364 -3.87 -11.10 18.59
C SER A 364 -4.13 -11.33 17.11
N ILE A 365 -3.04 -11.65 16.38
CA ILE A 365 -3.10 -11.97 14.96
C ILE A 365 -3.81 -13.30 14.79
N ARG A 366 -4.69 -13.38 13.80
CA ARG A 366 -5.23 -14.65 13.31
C ARG A 366 -4.94 -14.80 11.84
N TRP A 367 -4.24 -15.88 11.52
CA TRP A 367 -3.90 -16.21 10.13
C TRP A 367 -4.96 -17.12 9.51
N PRO A 368 -5.19 -17.03 8.20
CA PRO A 368 -5.61 -18.18 7.42
C PRO A 368 -4.68 -19.35 7.74
N ARG A 369 -5.22 -20.54 8.05
CA ARG A 369 -4.40 -21.67 8.50
C ARG A 369 -3.25 -21.97 7.56
N LEU A 370 -3.47 -21.87 6.25
CA LEU A 370 -2.44 -22.12 5.23
C LEU A 370 -1.34 -21.05 5.17
N LEU A 371 -1.57 -19.86 5.73
CA LEU A 371 -0.62 -18.74 5.71
C LEU A 371 0.09 -18.53 7.05
N ALA A 372 -0.31 -19.20 8.12
CA ALA A 372 0.37 -19.10 9.42
C ALA A 372 1.87 -19.40 9.24
N PRO A 373 2.78 -18.57 9.79
CA PRO A 373 4.22 -18.75 9.57
C PRO A 373 4.67 -20.12 10.08
N TYR A 374 4.25 -20.49 11.28
CA TYR A 374 4.38 -21.85 11.83
C TYR A 374 3.00 -22.35 12.26
N GLN A 375 2.73 -23.64 12.08
CA GLN A 375 1.46 -24.27 12.45
C GLN A 375 1.40 -24.56 13.94
N VAL A 376 2.52 -25.01 14.51
CA VAL A 376 2.60 -25.49 15.90
C VAL A 376 3.74 -24.79 16.62
N CYS A 377 3.44 -24.18 17.77
CA CYS A 377 4.43 -23.68 18.72
C CYS A 377 4.44 -24.59 19.95
N VAL A 378 5.59 -25.19 20.27
CA VAL A 378 5.77 -26.02 21.46
C VAL A 378 6.40 -25.18 22.58
N VAL A 379 5.78 -25.18 23.75
CA VAL A 379 6.20 -24.38 24.91
C VAL A 379 6.65 -25.33 26.05
N PRO A 380 7.96 -25.49 26.28
CA PRO A 380 8.49 -26.30 27.39
C PRO A 380 8.26 -25.63 28.76
N PRO A 381 8.38 -26.36 29.88
CA PRO A 381 8.33 -25.80 31.23
C PRO A 381 9.36 -24.67 31.47
N LYS A 382 9.11 -23.82 32.46
CA LYS A 382 10.08 -22.81 32.91
C LYS A 382 11.30 -23.51 33.54
N LYS A 383 12.51 -23.05 33.21
CA LYS A 383 13.76 -23.56 33.82
C LYS A 383 13.77 -23.27 35.33
N GLY A 384 14.12 -24.28 36.13
CA GLY A 384 14.10 -24.21 37.60
C GLY A 384 12.73 -24.51 38.24
N SER A 385 11.73 -24.87 37.44
CA SER A 385 10.45 -25.39 37.96
C SER A 385 10.55 -26.87 38.34
N LYS A 386 9.59 -27.37 39.13
CA LYS A 386 9.45 -28.79 39.49
C LYS A 386 9.33 -29.74 38.27
N ALA A 387 9.05 -29.19 37.09
CA ALA A 387 8.91 -29.92 35.83
C ALA A 387 10.11 -29.73 34.87
N SER A 388 11.26 -29.24 35.35
CA SER A 388 12.43 -28.98 34.49
C SER A 388 12.98 -30.25 33.80
N GLU A 389 12.74 -31.42 34.40
CA GLU A 389 13.11 -32.73 33.82
C GLU A 389 12.34 -33.04 32.51
N VAL A 390 11.21 -32.35 32.27
CA VAL A 390 10.33 -32.57 31.11
C VAL A 390 10.73 -31.71 29.89
N ILE A 391 11.74 -30.84 30.02
CA ILE A 391 12.19 -29.97 28.91
C ILE A 391 12.66 -30.81 27.70
N HIS A 392 13.41 -31.88 27.94
CA HIS A 392 13.89 -32.76 26.88
C HIS A 392 12.72 -33.43 26.11
N MET A 393 11.67 -33.84 26.83
CA MET A 393 10.48 -34.42 26.22
C MET A 393 9.74 -33.42 25.31
N ALA A 394 9.75 -32.12 25.65
CA ALA A 394 9.17 -31.09 24.79
C ALA A 394 9.98 -30.89 23.49
N GLU A 395 11.31 -30.95 23.58
CA GLU A 395 12.20 -30.92 22.41
C GLU A 395 11.99 -32.14 21.52
N GLU A 396 11.92 -33.34 22.11
CA GLU A 396 11.64 -34.58 21.38
C GLU A 396 10.27 -34.55 20.71
N LEU A 397 9.23 -34.06 21.41
CA LEU A 397 7.90 -33.89 20.85
C LEU A 397 7.92 -32.96 19.64
N ALA A 398 8.58 -31.81 19.74
CA ALA A 398 8.70 -30.88 18.63
C ALA A 398 9.42 -31.51 17.43
N HIS A 399 10.48 -32.30 17.66
CA HIS A 399 11.21 -33.00 16.59
C HIS A 399 10.33 -34.07 15.96
N HIS A 400 9.60 -34.83 16.77
CA HIS A 400 8.70 -35.88 16.31
C HIS A 400 7.56 -35.29 15.47
N LEU A 401 6.95 -34.19 15.92
CA LEU A 401 5.91 -33.48 15.17
C LEU A 401 6.43 -32.97 13.81
N GLY A 402 7.65 -32.43 13.76
CA GLY A 402 8.25 -31.94 12.53
C GLY A 402 8.71 -33.04 11.56
N ASN A 403 9.11 -34.21 12.06
CA ASN A 403 9.70 -35.27 11.25
C ASN A 403 8.68 -36.34 10.82
N CYS A 404 7.72 -36.68 11.67
CA CYS A 404 6.78 -37.77 11.42
C CYS A 404 5.54 -37.34 10.63
N PHE A 405 5.26 -36.03 10.55
CA PHE A 405 4.13 -35.50 9.80
C PHE A 405 4.62 -34.67 8.60
N PRO A 406 4.49 -35.17 7.37
CA PRO A 406 4.95 -34.45 6.17
C PRO A 406 4.39 -33.03 6.06
N ASN A 407 3.14 -32.84 6.47
CA ASN A 407 2.45 -31.54 6.43
C ASN A 407 2.91 -30.55 7.51
N LEU A 408 3.69 -30.99 8.51
CA LEU A 408 4.26 -30.14 9.56
C LEU A 408 5.78 -29.97 9.43
N LYS A 409 6.37 -30.54 8.37
CA LYS A 409 7.82 -30.47 8.16
C LYS A 409 8.26 -29.01 8.01
N GLY A 410 9.09 -28.57 8.96
CA GLY A 410 9.55 -27.18 9.05
C GLY A 410 8.50 -26.18 9.55
N ASP A 411 7.30 -26.62 9.92
CA ASP A 411 6.17 -25.81 10.39
C ASP A 411 5.93 -25.91 11.91
N VAL A 412 6.86 -26.53 12.63
CA VAL A 412 6.90 -26.60 14.09
C VAL A 412 8.02 -25.69 14.60
N ILE A 413 7.72 -24.85 15.59
CA ILE A 413 8.68 -23.97 16.27
C ILE A 413 8.68 -24.26 17.77
N LEU A 414 9.85 -24.22 18.40
CA LEU A 414 10.02 -24.39 19.85
C LEU A 414 10.28 -23.05 20.53
N ASP A 415 9.47 -22.70 21.53
CA ASP A 415 9.73 -21.54 22.39
C ASP A 415 10.71 -21.89 23.52
N ASP A 416 11.98 -21.93 23.16
CA ASP A 416 13.12 -22.29 24.00
C ASP A 416 13.50 -21.21 25.03
N ARG A 417 12.75 -20.10 25.11
CA ARG A 417 12.95 -19.00 26.08
C ARG A 417 12.47 -19.40 27.49
N THR A 418 13.02 -20.49 28.02
CA THR A 418 12.65 -21.12 29.30
C THR A 418 12.89 -20.25 30.53
N GLN A 419 13.61 -19.13 30.39
CA GLN A 419 13.74 -18.08 31.40
C GLN A 419 12.42 -17.31 31.62
N LEU A 420 11.54 -17.26 30.61
CA LEU A 420 10.26 -16.55 30.68
C LEU A 420 9.14 -17.40 31.29
N THR A 421 8.15 -16.74 31.89
CA THR A 421 6.94 -17.43 32.38
C THR A 421 6.15 -18.03 31.21
N ILE A 422 5.45 -19.14 31.46
CA ILE A 422 4.57 -19.77 30.46
C ILE A 422 3.51 -18.75 30.00
N GLY A 423 2.91 -17.99 30.92
CA GLY A 423 1.94 -16.95 30.58
C GLY A 423 2.46 -15.89 29.61
N LYS A 424 3.70 -15.40 29.78
CA LYS A 424 4.30 -14.44 28.84
C LYS A 424 4.53 -15.07 27.47
N ARG A 425 5.01 -16.32 27.41
CA ARG A 425 5.21 -17.06 26.16
C ARG A 425 3.89 -17.36 25.43
N LEU A 426 2.82 -17.67 26.17
CA LEU A 426 1.48 -17.82 25.61
C LEU A 426 0.94 -16.50 25.03
N LYS A 427 1.19 -15.37 25.71
CA LYS A 427 0.84 -14.04 25.19
C LYS A 427 1.59 -13.75 23.89
N ASP A 428 2.89 -14.00 23.84
CA ASP A 428 3.71 -13.81 22.63
C ASP A 428 3.24 -14.74 21.48
N ALA A 429 2.91 -16.00 21.80
CA ALA A 429 2.38 -16.96 20.85
C ALA A 429 1.02 -16.52 20.27
N GLY A 430 0.14 -15.97 21.11
CA GLY A 430 -1.13 -15.37 20.68
C GLY A 430 -0.92 -14.13 19.81
N ARG A 431 0.02 -13.24 20.18
CA ARG A 431 0.37 -12.05 19.39
C ARG A 431 0.84 -12.41 17.98
N LEU A 432 1.60 -13.50 17.83
CA LEU A 432 2.08 -14.03 16.54
C LEU A 432 1.02 -14.82 15.77
N GLY A 433 -0.02 -15.29 16.45
CA GLY A 433 -1.14 -16.00 15.84
C GLY A 433 -0.86 -17.46 15.49
N TYR A 434 -0.04 -18.17 16.27
CA TYR A 434 0.18 -19.60 16.02
C TYR A 434 -1.14 -20.38 16.13
N PRO A 435 -1.54 -21.17 15.11
CA PRO A 435 -2.81 -21.89 15.13
C PRO A 435 -2.94 -22.88 16.30
N TYR A 436 -1.84 -23.56 16.61
CA TYR A 436 -1.74 -24.53 17.71
C TYR A 436 -0.56 -24.18 18.62
N VAL A 437 -0.82 -24.08 19.91
CA VAL A 437 0.21 -23.91 20.94
C VAL A 437 0.14 -25.10 21.89
N VAL A 438 1.21 -25.88 21.96
CA VAL A 438 1.29 -27.09 22.79
C VAL A 438 2.14 -26.77 24.02
N VAL A 439 1.52 -26.74 25.20
CA VAL A 439 2.21 -26.52 26.47
C VAL A 439 2.53 -27.87 27.08
N VAL A 440 3.82 -28.06 27.38
CA VAL A 440 4.33 -29.28 28.02
C VAL A 440 4.53 -28.99 29.51
N GLY A 441 3.80 -29.71 30.35
CA GLY A 441 3.84 -29.59 31.81
C GLY A 441 4.21 -30.92 32.48
N GLN A 442 4.12 -30.96 33.82
CA GLN A 442 4.50 -32.15 34.60
C GLN A 442 3.69 -33.41 34.25
N LYS A 443 2.43 -33.23 33.83
CA LYS A 443 1.53 -34.33 33.43
C LYS A 443 1.98 -35.09 32.18
N ALA A 444 2.96 -34.57 31.44
CA ALA A 444 3.55 -35.30 30.33
C ALA A 444 4.37 -36.53 30.80
N MET A 445 4.75 -36.58 32.09
CA MET A 445 5.48 -37.70 32.71
C MET A 445 4.56 -38.79 33.29
N GLU A 446 3.25 -38.62 33.22
CA GLU A 446 2.30 -39.65 33.65
C GLU A 446 2.40 -40.89 32.74
N GLU A 447 1.96 -42.06 33.22
CA GLU A 447 1.96 -43.31 32.44
C GLU A 447 1.28 -43.13 31.07
N LYS A 448 0.29 -42.24 31.01
CA LYS A 448 -0.28 -41.69 29.79
C LYS A 448 0.09 -40.20 29.66
N PRO A 449 1.01 -39.83 28.76
CA PRO A 449 1.43 -38.43 28.61
C PRO A 449 0.25 -37.52 28.25
N VAL A 450 0.04 -36.47 29.03
CA VAL A 450 -0.97 -35.44 28.77
C VAL A 450 -0.31 -34.11 28.42
N PHE A 451 -0.75 -33.52 27.31
CA PHE A 451 -0.30 -32.21 26.83
C PHE A 451 -1.47 -31.24 26.79
N GLU A 452 -1.22 -29.97 27.11
CA GLU A 452 -2.21 -28.91 26.97
C GLU A 452 -2.08 -28.31 25.57
N VAL A 453 -3.20 -28.23 24.83
CA VAL A 453 -3.23 -27.66 23.48
C VAL A 453 -4.17 -26.47 23.48
N SER A 454 -3.61 -25.29 23.25
CA SER A 454 -4.38 -24.07 22.99
C SER A 454 -4.54 -23.88 21.49
N THR A 455 -5.78 -23.66 21.05
CA THR A 455 -6.11 -23.39 19.64
C THR A 455 -6.50 -21.93 19.47
N GLY A 456 -5.87 -21.21 18.55
CA GLY A 456 -6.15 -19.78 18.30
C GLY A 456 -7.56 -19.46 17.77
N SER A 457 -8.40 -20.48 17.51
CA SER A 457 -9.72 -20.34 16.90
C SER A 457 -10.92 -20.36 17.86
N CYS A 458 -10.75 -20.41 19.19
CA CYS A 458 -11.88 -20.48 20.11
C CYS A 458 -11.71 -19.54 21.32
N LYS A 459 -12.75 -18.76 21.65
CA LYS A 459 -12.85 -18.04 22.93
C LYS A 459 -13.19 -18.99 24.09
N ASP A 460 -13.42 -20.28 23.83
CA ASP A 460 -13.60 -21.30 24.86
C ASP A 460 -12.36 -22.19 24.96
N CYS A 461 -11.61 -22.03 26.05
CA CYS A 461 -10.74 -23.09 26.54
C CYS A 461 -11.62 -24.25 27.02
N ALA A 462 -12.05 -25.12 26.11
CA ALA A 462 -12.73 -26.35 26.48
C ALA A 462 -11.71 -27.33 27.09
N PHE A 463 -11.71 -27.45 28.42
CA PHE A 463 -11.14 -28.60 29.11
C PHE A 463 -11.88 -29.86 28.65
N ARG A 464 -11.37 -30.54 27.61
CA ARG A 464 -11.88 -31.86 27.24
C ARG A 464 -11.08 -32.93 27.96
N ARG A 465 -11.58 -33.36 29.12
CA ARG A 465 -11.30 -34.68 29.68
C ARG A 465 -11.75 -35.74 28.68
N THR A 466 -10.90 -36.72 28.38
CA THR A 466 -11.38 -37.98 27.81
C THR A 466 -12.13 -38.73 28.91
N ASN A 467 -13.46 -38.76 28.83
CA ASN A 467 -14.36 -39.28 29.87
C ASN A 467 -14.01 -40.71 30.31
N SER A 468 -13.96 -40.91 31.63
CA SER A 468 -14.64 -42.01 32.31
C SER A 468 -15.50 -41.43 33.42
N MET A 469 -16.72 -41.94 33.53
CA MET A 469 -17.79 -41.58 34.46
C MET A 469 -17.33 -41.36 35.91
N ALA A 470 -17.81 -40.29 36.55
CA ALA A 470 -18.37 -40.26 37.92
C ALA A 470 -18.71 -38.81 38.34
N SER A 471 -19.76 -38.70 39.15
CA SER A 471 -20.45 -37.53 39.71
C SER A 471 -19.57 -36.58 40.56
N PRO A 472 -19.96 -35.30 40.74
CA PRO A 472 -19.25 -34.37 41.61
C PRO A 472 -19.83 -34.31 43.04
N THR A 473 -18.95 -34.28 44.03
CA THR A 473 -19.22 -33.89 45.43
C THR A 473 -18.65 -32.50 45.73
N GLN A 474 -19.28 -31.85 46.71
CA GLN A 474 -19.23 -30.45 47.13
C GLN A 474 -17.92 -29.97 47.80
N GLY A 475 -17.83 -28.64 48.00
CA GLY A 475 -16.88 -27.89 48.85
C GLY A 475 -16.49 -26.58 48.15
N GLU A 476 -17.26 -25.49 48.27
CA GLU A 476 -17.20 -24.43 49.31
C GLU A 476 -15.86 -23.66 49.31
N ASP A 477 -15.90 -22.41 48.83
CA ASP A 477 -15.24 -21.26 49.48
C ASP A 477 -15.90 -19.95 49.00
N SER A 478 -16.10 -19.07 49.98
CA SER A 478 -17.01 -17.93 50.09
C SER A 478 -16.60 -16.65 49.33
N ASP A 479 -17.59 -15.95 48.76
CA ASP A 479 -17.44 -14.61 48.17
C ASP A 479 -18.66 -13.73 48.53
N ASP A 480 -18.79 -13.39 49.82
CA ASP A 480 -19.93 -12.66 50.41
C ASP A 480 -20.08 -11.19 49.94
N GLY A 481 -19.28 -10.74 48.96
CA GLY A 481 -19.44 -9.44 48.31
C GLY A 481 -20.22 -9.48 46.98
N MET A 482 -20.38 -10.67 46.39
CA MET A 482 -21.02 -10.85 45.08
C MET A 482 -22.52 -11.18 45.21
N ASP A 483 -22.96 -11.69 46.36
CA ASP A 483 -24.35 -12.09 46.62
C ASP A 483 -25.32 -10.89 46.71
N GLU A 484 -24.87 -9.76 47.26
CA GLU A 484 -25.69 -8.55 47.38
C GLU A 484 -25.92 -7.86 46.01
N PHE A 485 -24.98 -8.03 45.08
CA PHE A 485 -25.11 -7.55 43.69
C PHE A 485 -25.92 -8.53 42.81
N MET A 486 -25.81 -9.84 43.06
CA MET A 486 -26.53 -10.89 42.34
C MET A 486 -28.01 -11.03 42.77
N GLU A 487 -28.41 -10.52 43.94
CA GLU A 487 -29.81 -10.41 44.39
C GLU A 487 -30.68 -9.64 43.38
N LYS A 488 -30.13 -8.62 42.70
CA LYS A 488 -30.86 -7.86 41.66
C LYS A 488 -31.11 -8.63 40.36
N PHE A 489 -30.40 -9.72 40.13
CA PHE A 489 -30.53 -10.58 38.95
C PHE A 489 -30.96 -12.00 39.30
N LYS A 490 -31.62 -12.21 40.45
CA LYS A 490 -32.32 -13.46 40.73
C LYS A 490 -33.42 -13.67 39.70
N THR A 491 -33.03 -14.39 38.66
CA THR A 491 -33.87 -15.11 37.73
C THR A 491 -34.92 -15.85 38.55
N HIS A 492 -36.18 -15.43 38.41
CA HIS A 492 -37.28 -16.33 38.69
C HIS A 492 -37.05 -17.53 37.77
N LYS A 493 -36.66 -18.69 38.32
CA LYS A 493 -36.69 -19.93 37.55
C LYS A 493 -38.10 -20.07 37.00
N TYR A 494 -38.24 -20.08 35.68
CA TYR A 494 -39.51 -20.26 35.00
C TYR A 494 -40.12 -21.59 35.49
N LYS A 495 -41.21 -21.50 36.27
CA LYS A 495 -41.70 -22.62 37.09
C LYS A 495 -42.50 -23.66 36.33
N ASN A 496 -42.72 -23.49 35.03
CA ASN A 496 -43.42 -24.46 34.19
C ASN A 496 -42.54 -24.76 32.98
N ALA A 497 -41.77 -25.85 33.01
CA ALA A 497 -41.06 -26.30 31.82
C ALA A 497 -42.05 -26.43 30.64
N PHE A 498 -41.62 -26.02 29.43
CA PHE A 498 -42.39 -26.24 28.20
C PHE A 498 -42.84 -27.70 28.13
N ASN A 499 -44.15 -27.91 28.06
CA ASN A 499 -44.78 -29.20 27.81
C ASN A 499 -45.13 -29.24 26.32
N GLU A 500 -45.07 -30.42 25.69
CA GLU A 500 -45.53 -30.64 24.31
C GLU A 500 -46.94 -30.10 24.04
N SER A 501 -47.78 -29.97 25.08
CA SER A 501 -49.16 -29.46 24.94
C SER A 501 -49.36 -27.96 25.20
N ASN A 502 -48.35 -27.17 25.61
CA ASN A 502 -48.53 -25.74 25.94
C ASN A 502 -47.48 -24.78 25.36
N TRP A 503 -46.50 -25.29 24.61
CA TRP A 503 -45.36 -24.50 24.19
C TRP A 503 -45.70 -23.40 23.17
N GLU A 504 -46.68 -23.62 22.29
CA GLU A 504 -47.10 -22.59 21.31
C GLU A 504 -47.72 -21.36 22.00
N GLU A 505 -48.55 -21.57 23.03
CA GLU A 505 -49.19 -20.47 23.78
C GLU A 505 -48.18 -19.69 24.63
N GLU A 506 -47.14 -20.33 25.13
CA GLU A 506 -46.07 -19.66 25.89
C GLU A 506 -45.07 -18.94 24.98
N PHE A 507 -44.85 -19.43 23.75
CA PHE A 507 -44.08 -18.72 22.73
C PHE A 507 -44.77 -17.44 22.27
N ASP A 508 -46.09 -17.46 22.12
CA ASP A 508 -46.88 -16.29 21.69
C ASP A 508 -46.86 -15.13 22.71
N LYS A 509 -46.46 -15.40 23.96
CA LYS A 509 -46.30 -14.38 25.01
C LYS A 509 -44.96 -13.64 24.95
N VAL A 510 -44.01 -14.13 24.17
CA VAL A 510 -42.68 -13.51 24.03
C VAL A 510 -42.69 -12.60 22.81
N PRO A 511 -42.36 -11.30 22.94
CA PRO A 511 -42.51 -10.34 21.84
C PRO A 511 -41.77 -10.66 20.54
N MET A 512 -40.70 -11.44 20.62
CA MET A 512 -39.93 -11.87 19.44
C MET A 512 -40.58 -13.04 18.69
N PHE A 513 -41.52 -13.75 19.32
CA PHE A 513 -42.12 -14.99 18.78
C PHE A 513 -43.65 -14.94 18.68
N MET A 514 -44.26 -13.79 18.96
CA MET A 514 -45.69 -13.57 18.79
C MET A 514 -46.10 -13.66 17.31
N LYS A 515 -47.14 -14.44 17.02
CA LYS A 515 -47.72 -14.58 15.69
C LYS A 515 -48.59 -13.37 15.32
N THR A 516 -49.16 -12.67 16.31
CA THR A 516 -50.00 -11.47 16.14
C THR A 516 -49.76 -10.46 17.27
N ALA A 517 -49.54 -9.19 16.92
CA ALA A 517 -49.35 -8.11 17.89
C ALA A 517 -50.70 -7.59 18.46
N PRO A 518 -50.79 -7.23 19.75
CA PRO A 518 -51.97 -6.59 20.33
C PRO A 518 -52.23 -5.19 19.74
N GLU A 519 -53.50 -4.81 19.53
CA GLU A 519 -53.86 -3.51 18.95
C GLU A 519 -53.60 -2.33 19.91
N ASP A 520 -53.79 -2.52 21.22
CA ASP A 520 -53.56 -1.51 22.26
C ASP A 520 -52.37 -1.89 23.17
N ILE A 521 -51.24 -1.18 23.03
CA ILE A 521 -50.02 -1.40 23.81
C ILE A 521 -49.76 -0.19 24.72
N ASP A 522 -49.63 -0.43 26.03
CA ASP A 522 -49.21 0.57 27.01
C ASP A 522 -47.68 0.82 26.89
N PRO A 523 -47.24 2.02 26.42
CA PRO A 523 -45.83 2.30 26.15
C PRO A 523 -44.96 2.31 27.42
N VAL A 524 -45.56 2.49 28.60
CA VAL A 524 -44.85 2.52 29.87
C VAL A 524 -44.60 1.11 30.39
N LYS A 525 -45.51 0.16 30.11
CA LYS A 525 -45.38 -1.24 30.53
C LYS A 525 -44.60 -2.10 29.55
N HIS A 526 -44.70 -1.84 28.25
CA HIS A 526 -44.08 -2.66 27.20
C HIS A 526 -43.38 -1.80 26.14
N PRO A 527 -42.24 -1.18 26.47
CA PRO A 527 -41.53 -0.26 25.57
C PRO A 527 -41.05 -0.95 24.28
N ASP A 528 -40.70 -2.24 24.35
CA ASP A 528 -40.23 -3.01 23.20
C ASP A 528 -41.33 -3.27 22.17
N LEU A 529 -42.57 -3.48 22.65
CA LEU A 529 -43.76 -3.66 21.82
C LEU A 529 -44.23 -2.34 21.20
N ALA A 530 -44.16 -1.24 21.96
CA ALA A 530 -44.45 0.09 21.44
C ALA A 530 -43.43 0.52 20.35
N CYS A 531 -42.16 0.13 20.50
CA CYS A 531 -41.14 0.34 19.48
C CYS A 531 -41.44 -0.46 18.20
N LEU A 532 -41.82 -1.74 18.32
CA LEU A 532 -42.21 -2.57 17.18
C LEU A 532 -43.47 -2.02 16.47
N GLN A 533 -44.47 -1.56 17.22
CA GLN A 533 -45.69 -0.97 16.65
C GLN A 533 -45.40 0.36 15.93
N SER A 534 -44.44 1.16 16.43
CA SER A 534 -44.00 2.39 15.74
C SER A 534 -43.30 2.12 14.40
N ILE A 535 -42.62 0.98 14.27
CA ILE A 535 -41.97 0.53 13.03
C ILE A 535 -43.02 -0.02 12.05
N ILE A 536 -44.04 -0.74 12.55
CA ILE A 536 -45.10 -1.35 11.73
C ILE A 536 -46.03 -0.29 11.12
N HIS A 537 -46.33 0.80 11.83
CA HIS A 537 -47.18 1.87 11.30
C HIS A 537 -46.43 2.95 10.52
N ASP A 538 -45.10 2.85 10.39
CA ASP A 538 -44.31 3.85 9.66
C ASP A 538 -44.49 3.74 8.13
N ASP A 539 -44.73 2.51 7.64
CA ASP A 539 -44.92 2.22 6.21
C ASP A 539 -46.31 2.62 5.68
N GLU A 540 -47.30 2.85 6.55
CA GLU A 540 -48.65 3.28 6.16
C GLU A 540 -48.84 4.81 6.14
N ARG A 541 -47.85 5.58 6.62
CA ARG A 541 -47.94 7.06 6.64
C ARG A 541 -47.68 7.66 5.26
N PRO A 542 -48.33 8.79 4.90
CA PRO A 542 -48.02 9.51 3.66
C PRO A 542 -46.53 9.91 3.58
N PRO A 543 -45.89 9.85 2.38
CA PRO A 543 -44.48 10.16 2.21
C PRO A 543 -44.06 11.55 2.72
N GLU A 544 -44.96 12.53 2.66
CA GLU A 544 -44.75 13.88 3.19
C GLU A 544 -44.61 13.91 4.72
N GLU A 545 -45.39 13.10 5.44
CA GLU A 545 -45.36 13.01 6.89
C GLU A 545 -44.11 12.27 7.37
N GLN A 546 -43.71 11.22 6.65
CA GLN A 546 -42.46 10.50 6.90
C GLN A 546 -41.24 11.42 6.72
N ALA A 547 -41.18 12.18 5.62
CA ALA A 547 -40.08 13.11 5.39
C ALA A 547 -40.04 14.25 6.42
N LYS A 548 -41.19 14.70 6.92
CA LYS A 548 -41.26 15.68 8.00
C LYS A 548 -40.72 15.10 9.31
N SER A 549 -41.08 13.86 9.66
CA SER A 549 -40.54 13.14 10.82
C SER A 549 -39.01 13.01 10.74
N LEU A 550 -38.49 12.58 9.59
CA LEU A 550 -37.04 12.43 9.35
C LEU A 550 -36.28 13.77 9.35
N LYS A 551 -36.92 14.84 8.88
CA LYS A 551 -36.40 16.21 9.00
C LYS A 551 -36.31 16.63 10.47
N ASP A 552 -37.32 16.34 11.28
CA ASP A 552 -37.35 16.70 12.69
C ASP A 552 -36.35 15.87 13.50
N GLU A 553 -36.21 14.56 13.22
CA GLU A 553 -35.16 13.70 13.77
C GLU A 553 -33.75 14.21 13.40
N GLY A 554 -33.54 14.55 12.12
CA GLY A 554 -32.30 15.17 11.66
C GLY A 554 -31.98 16.48 12.38
N ASN A 555 -33.01 17.28 12.70
CA ASN A 555 -32.83 18.53 13.46
C ASN A 555 -32.42 18.27 14.91
N GLU A 556 -32.93 17.22 15.56
CA GLU A 556 -32.49 16.83 16.91
C GLU A 556 -31.02 16.41 16.90
N TYR A 557 -30.60 15.53 15.98
CA TYR A 557 -29.18 15.19 15.84
C TYR A 557 -28.31 16.41 15.51
N PHE A 558 -28.84 17.37 14.75
CA PHE A 558 -28.13 18.60 14.45
C PHE A 558 -27.93 19.47 15.71
N LYS A 559 -28.94 19.57 16.60
CA LYS A 559 -28.82 20.25 17.90
C LYS A 559 -27.81 19.57 18.81
N GLU A 560 -27.75 18.24 18.80
CA GLU A 560 -26.78 17.43 19.52
C GLU A 560 -25.34 17.52 18.94
N LYS A 561 -25.13 18.28 17.86
CA LYS A 561 -23.87 18.37 17.09
C LYS A 561 -23.43 17.03 16.47
N ASN A 562 -24.34 16.06 16.38
CA ASN A 562 -24.09 14.78 15.72
C ASN A 562 -24.41 14.89 14.22
N TYR A 563 -23.56 15.64 13.51
CA TYR A 563 -23.80 16.00 12.11
C TYR A 563 -23.85 14.79 11.15
N THR A 564 -23.18 13.68 11.48
CA THR A 564 -23.19 12.46 10.67
C THR A 564 -24.56 11.78 10.69
N LYS A 565 -25.17 11.61 11.88
CA LYS A 565 -26.54 11.10 12.01
C LYS A 565 -27.57 12.06 11.42
N ALA A 566 -27.35 13.37 11.56
CA ALA A 566 -28.20 14.38 10.94
C ALA A 566 -28.23 14.23 9.41
N ILE A 567 -27.07 14.01 8.76
CA ILE A 567 -26.97 13.80 7.31
C ILE A 567 -27.72 12.55 6.87
N VAL A 568 -27.62 11.45 7.62
CA VAL A 568 -28.34 10.20 7.33
C VAL A 568 -29.85 10.46 7.36
N SER A 569 -30.33 11.13 8.40
CA SER A 569 -31.75 11.45 8.59
C SER A 569 -32.29 12.38 7.51
N TYR A 570 -31.57 13.46 7.18
CA TYR A 570 -31.96 14.35 6.08
C TYR A 570 -31.93 13.67 4.71
N THR A 571 -30.97 12.76 4.50
CA THR A 571 -30.87 11.99 3.25
C THR A 571 -32.02 10.99 3.14
N ALA A 572 -32.41 10.34 4.24
CA ALA A 572 -33.59 9.49 4.28
C ALA A 572 -34.85 10.30 3.96
N GLY A 573 -35.00 11.51 4.53
CA GLY A 573 -36.11 12.41 4.22
C GLY A 573 -36.18 12.80 2.74
N LEU A 574 -35.04 13.10 2.11
CA LEU A 574 -34.98 13.42 0.67
C LEU A 574 -35.34 12.24 -0.25
N LYS A 575 -35.18 11.00 0.22
CA LYS A 575 -35.49 9.78 -0.55
C LYS A 575 -36.98 9.45 -0.60
N LYS A 576 -37.80 10.05 0.27
CA LYS A 576 -39.24 9.76 0.33
C LYS A 576 -40.05 10.40 -0.82
N ASN A 577 -39.40 11.02 -1.82
CA ASN A 577 -40.01 11.58 -3.04
C ASN A 577 -41.27 12.41 -2.76
N CYS A 578 -41.16 13.37 -1.83
CA CYS A 578 -42.27 14.24 -1.49
C CYS A 578 -42.64 15.17 -2.66
N SER A 579 -43.94 15.36 -2.87
CA SER A 579 -44.49 16.33 -3.81
C SER A 579 -44.20 17.79 -3.40
N ASP A 580 -43.82 17.99 -2.13
CA ASP A 580 -43.56 19.30 -1.51
C ASP A 580 -42.14 19.82 -1.81
N SER A 581 -42.07 20.82 -2.71
CA SER A 581 -40.84 21.52 -3.07
C SER A 581 -40.23 22.32 -1.91
N ASP A 582 -41.04 22.78 -0.96
CA ASP A 582 -40.57 23.58 0.18
C ASP A 582 -39.87 22.71 1.21
N LEU A 583 -40.45 21.56 1.53
CA LEU A 583 -39.83 20.57 2.42
C LEU A 583 -38.50 20.06 1.83
N SER A 584 -38.46 19.80 0.53
CA SER A 584 -37.26 19.37 -0.18
C SER A 584 -36.15 20.41 -0.13
N ALA A 585 -36.46 21.69 -0.37
CA ALA A 585 -35.49 22.78 -0.27
C ALA A 585 -34.93 22.95 1.14
N ILE A 586 -35.76 22.76 2.18
CA ILE A 586 -35.34 22.80 3.59
C ILE A 586 -34.39 21.65 3.91
N LEU A 587 -34.71 20.42 3.49
CA LEU A 587 -33.88 19.24 3.71
C LEU A 587 -32.50 19.37 3.07
N TYR A 588 -32.41 19.82 1.81
CA TYR A 588 -31.13 20.10 1.16
C TYR A 588 -30.34 21.18 1.91
N THR A 589 -31.01 22.23 2.41
CA THR A 589 -30.34 23.32 3.13
C THR A 589 -29.82 22.88 4.50
N ASN A 590 -30.57 22.05 5.22
CA ASN A 590 -30.16 21.50 6.52
C ASN A 590 -29.03 20.48 6.36
N ARG A 591 -29.08 19.63 5.32
CA ARG A 591 -27.99 18.72 4.97
C ARG A 591 -26.72 19.47 4.55
N ALA A 592 -26.85 20.54 3.76
CA ALA A 592 -25.75 21.42 3.42
C ALA A 592 -25.09 22.03 4.66
N ALA A 593 -25.90 22.43 5.66
CA ALA A 593 -25.38 22.93 6.93
C ALA A 593 -24.59 21.86 7.68
N ALA A 594 -25.08 20.61 7.75
CA ALA A 594 -24.40 19.52 8.43
C ALA A 594 -23.07 19.16 7.74
N HIS A 595 -23.05 19.10 6.40
CA HIS A 595 -21.82 18.92 5.63
C HIS A 595 -20.82 20.05 5.82
N PHE A 596 -21.29 21.29 5.92
CA PHE A 596 -20.43 22.45 6.17
C PHE A 596 -19.73 22.35 7.53
N HIS A 597 -20.45 21.93 8.59
CA HIS A 597 -19.86 21.75 9.92
C HIS A 597 -18.88 20.57 10.00
N LEU A 598 -18.99 19.58 9.13
CA LEU A 598 -18.03 18.47 9.00
C LEU A 598 -16.81 18.78 8.12
N GLY A 599 -16.75 19.96 7.50
CA GLY A 599 -15.67 20.31 6.56
C GLY A 599 -15.84 19.71 5.14
N ASN A 600 -16.97 19.08 4.84
CA ASN A 600 -17.30 18.54 3.52
C ASN A 600 -17.83 19.65 2.58
N LEU A 601 -16.98 20.64 2.30
CA LEU A 601 -17.35 21.89 1.62
C LEU A 601 -17.93 21.69 0.21
N ARG A 602 -17.44 20.69 -0.54
CA ARG A 602 -17.96 20.38 -1.89
C ARG A 602 -19.37 19.81 -1.84
N SER A 603 -19.63 18.87 -0.93
CA SER A 603 -20.98 18.31 -0.73
C SER A 603 -21.96 19.37 -0.24
N ALA A 604 -21.54 20.22 0.70
CA ALA A 604 -22.34 21.36 1.17
C ALA A 604 -22.70 22.35 0.04
N LEU A 605 -21.76 22.61 -0.88
CA LEU A 605 -22.00 23.45 -2.04
C LEU A 605 -22.99 22.79 -3.03
N ASN A 606 -22.84 21.49 -3.30
CA ASN A 606 -23.76 20.75 -4.18
C ASN A 606 -25.19 20.70 -3.63
N ASP A 607 -25.34 20.52 -2.32
CA ASP A 607 -26.65 20.57 -1.66
C ASP A 607 -27.25 21.99 -1.72
N SER A 608 -26.43 23.03 -1.57
CA SER A 608 -26.87 24.42 -1.72
C SER A 608 -27.32 24.74 -3.16
N ILE A 609 -26.63 24.18 -4.17
CA ILE A 609 -27.01 24.26 -5.58
C ILE A 609 -28.35 23.53 -5.81
N SER A 610 -28.51 22.35 -5.22
CA SER A 610 -29.73 21.54 -5.37
C SER A 610 -30.93 22.21 -4.70
N ALA A 611 -30.76 22.76 -3.49
CA ALA A 611 -31.77 23.59 -2.83
C ALA A 611 -32.19 24.80 -3.69
N ARG A 612 -31.21 25.46 -4.34
CA ARG A 612 -31.48 26.59 -5.26
C ARG A 612 -32.23 26.14 -6.53
N LYS A 613 -31.96 24.95 -7.06
CA LYS A 613 -32.71 24.41 -8.22
C LYS A 613 -34.17 24.15 -7.88
N VAL A 614 -34.44 23.64 -6.67
CA VAL A 614 -35.81 23.37 -6.20
C VAL A 614 -36.53 24.66 -5.86
N LYS A 615 -35.88 25.57 -5.12
CA LYS A 615 -36.44 26.87 -4.74
C LYS A 615 -35.41 27.99 -4.95
N PRO A 616 -35.43 28.68 -6.10
CA PRO A 616 -34.47 29.75 -6.41
C PRO A 616 -34.48 30.90 -5.39
N CYS A 617 -35.61 31.15 -4.74
CA CYS A 617 -35.77 32.21 -3.73
C CYS A 617 -35.31 31.81 -2.30
N HIS A 618 -34.69 30.64 -2.11
CA HIS A 618 -34.32 30.16 -0.78
C HIS A 618 -33.02 30.80 -0.24
N LEU A 619 -33.17 31.89 0.51
CA LEU A 619 -32.06 32.72 1.02
C LEU A 619 -31.00 31.94 1.82
N LYS A 620 -31.41 31.00 2.68
CA LYS A 620 -30.47 30.23 3.52
C LYS A 620 -29.52 29.35 2.70
N ALA A 621 -29.99 28.78 1.58
CA ALA A 621 -29.15 28.01 0.66
C ALA A 621 -28.16 28.92 -0.07
N ILE A 622 -28.58 30.11 -0.49
CA ILE A 622 -27.71 31.09 -1.16
C ILE A 622 -26.58 31.54 -0.22
N ILE A 623 -26.92 31.88 1.02
CA ILE A 623 -25.93 32.24 2.05
C ILE A 623 -24.97 31.07 2.29
N ARG A 624 -25.46 29.83 2.39
CA ARG A 624 -24.63 28.65 2.60
C ARG A 624 -23.69 28.39 1.41
N GLY A 625 -24.19 28.54 0.18
CA GLY A 625 -23.39 28.44 -1.05
C GLY A 625 -22.26 29.47 -1.09
N ALA A 626 -22.56 30.74 -0.77
CA ALA A 626 -21.55 31.80 -0.65
C ALA A 626 -20.48 31.46 0.40
N GLN A 627 -20.88 30.97 1.57
CA GLN A 627 -19.95 30.53 2.63
C GLN A 627 -19.06 29.37 2.17
N CYS A 628 -19.61 28.38 1.46
CA CYS A 628 -18.83 27.27 0.93
C CYS A 628 -17.78 27.75 -0.09
N CYS A 629 -18.15 28.65 -1.00
CA CYS A 629 -17.22 29.23 -1.98
C CYS A 629 -16.10 30.06 -1.32
N MET A 630 -16.40 30.74 -0.21
CA MET A 630 -15.42 31.48 0.59
C MET A 630 -14.36 30.55 1.20
N GLU A 631 -14.79 29.43 1.79
CA GLU A 631 -13.88 28.43 2.37
C GLU A 631 -13.08 27.67 1.28
N LEU A 632 -13.68 27.43 0.11
CA LEU A 632 -13.02 26.83 -1.04
C LEU A 632 -12.05 27.78 -1.78
N ARG A 633 -11.85 29.01 -1.27
CA ARG A 633 -11.02 30.06 -1.88
C ARG A 633 -11.42 30.44 -3.32
N ASN A 634 -12.66 30.10 -3.73
CA ASN A 634 -13.23 30.52 -5.00
C ASN A 634 -14.02 31.82 -4.79
N TYR A 635 -13.29 32.92 -4.63
CA TYR A 635 -13.88 34.23 -4.32
C TYR A 635 -14.76 34.78 -5.44
N ALA A 636 -14.49 34.42 -6.70
CA ALA A 636 -15.31 34.84 -7.84
C ALA A 636 -16.71 34.22 -7.77
N ALA A 637 -16.79 32.92 -7.53
CA ALA A 637 -18.08 32.24 -7.33
C ALA A 637 -18.79 32.76 -6.08
N ALA A 638 -18.05 33.01 -4.97
CA ALA A 638 -18.64 33.56 -3.74
C ALA A 638 -19.33 34.92 -3.98
N LEU A 639 -18.73 35.78 -4.80
CA LEU A 639 -19.33 37.06 -5.19
C LEU A 639 -20.60 36.87 -6.01
N GLN A 640 -20.62 35.94 -6.97
CA GLN A 640 -21.81 35.62 -7.76
C GLN A 640 -22.99 35.17 -6.87
N TRP A 641 -22.72 34.27 -5.92
CA TRP A 641 -23.73 33.84 -4.94
C TRP A 641 -24.25 35.01 -4.10
N CYS A 642 -23.38 35.93 -3.69
CA CYS A 642 -23.79 37.11 -2.93
C CYS A 642 -24.61 38.09 -3.78
N ASP A 643 -24.20 38.36 -5.01
CA ASP A 643 -24.89 39.25 -5.94
C ASP A 643 -26.29 38.71 -6.28
N GLU A 644 -26.42 37.41 -6.51
CA GLU A 644 -27.72 36.73 -6.72
C GLU A 644 -28.62 36.83 -5.48
N GLY A 645 -28.08 36.61 -4.27
CA GLY A 645 -28.85 36.74 -3.04
C GLY A 645 -29.31 38.17 -2.76
N LEU A 646 -28.47 39.16 -3.05
CA LEU A 646 -28.79 40.58 -2.87
C LEU A 646 -29.79 41.10 -3.90
N LYS A 647 -29.92 40.47 -5.08
CA LYS A 647 -31.03 40.75 -6.01
C LYS A 647 -32.39 40.36 -5.43
N LEU A 648 -32.44 39.31 -4.60
CA LEU A 648 -33.66 38.85 -3.94
C LEU A 648 -33.97 39.67 -2.68
N LEU A 649 -32.96 39.93 -1.85
CA LEU A 649 -33.07 40.69 -0.61
C LEU A 649 -31.91 41.70 -0.49
N PRO A 650 -32.07 42.93 -1.01
CA PRO A 650 -31.00 43.93 -1.06
C PRO A 650 -30.46 44.37 0.32
N THR A 651 -31.24 44.18 1.38
CA THR A 651 -30.94 44.64 2.74
C THR A 651 -30.31 43.55 3.64
N ASP A 652 -30.01 42.35 3.12
CA ASP A 652 -29.44 41.28 3.93
C ASP A 652 -28.00 41.60 4.39
N LYS A 653 -27.83 41.82 5.69
CA LYS A 653 -26.55 42.19 6.31
C LYS A 653 -25.46 41.13 6.10
N LYS A 654 -25.83 39.84 6.09
CA LYS A 654 -24.87 38.72 6.03
C LYS A 654 -24.29 38.55 4.63
N LEU A 655 -25.12 38.71 3.60
CA LEU A 655 -24.67 38.72 2.21
C LEU A 655 -23.80 39.94 1.89
N LEU A 656 -24.16 41.13 2.39
CA LEU A 656 -23.34 42.34 2.25
C LEU A 656 -21.94 42.17 2.87
N GLU A 657 -21.86 41.56 4.06
CA GLU A 657 -20.60 41.28 4.75
C GLU A 657 -19.75 40.22 4.02
N LEU A 658 -20.37 39.10 3.60
CA LEU A 658 -19.71 38.05 2.84
C LEU A 658 -19.15 38.57 1.52
N ARG A 659 -19.91 39.41 0.81
CA ARG A 659 -19.50 40.05 -0.43
C ARG A 659 -18.29 40.96 -0.25
N SER A 660 -18.31 41.82 0.79
CA SER A 660 -17.19 42.71 1.10
C SER A 660 -15.91 41.92 1.40
N THR A 661 -16.04 40.86 2.19
CA THR A 661 -14.92 39.97 2.54
C THR A 661 -14.39 39.20 1.31
N ALA A 662 -15.28 38.71 0.45
CA ALA A 662 -14.94 38.01 -0.78
C ALA A 662 -14.14 38.92 -1.74
N ASP A 663 -14.58 40.17 -1.94
CA ASP A 663 -13.89 41.12 -2.82
C ASP A 663 -12.50 41.49 -2.28
N LYS A 664 -12.38 41.72 -0.96
CA LYS A 664 -11.07 41.97 -0.32
C LYS A 664 -10.11 40.80 -0.52
N ARG A 665 -10.55 39.56 -0.30
CA ARG A 665 -9.73 38.35 -0.47
C ARG A 665 -9.36 38.09 -1.93
N ARG A 666 -10.27 38.35 -2.87
CA ARG A 666 -10.00 38.26 -4.31
C ARG A 666 -8.87 39.20 -4.73
N ARG A 667 -8.97 40.49 -4.36
CA ARG A 667 -7.93 41.50 -4.69
C ARG A 667 -6.57 41.17 -4.08
N ALA A 668 -6.55 40.58 -2.88
CA ALA A 668 -5.31 40.10 -2.26
C ALA A 668 -4.69 38.94 -3.05
N ALA A 669 -5.49 37.93 -3.42
CA ALA A 669 -5.03 36.79 -4.21
C ALA A 669 -4.51 37.20 -5.60
N GLU A 670 -5.19 38.15 -6.27
CA GLU A 670 -4.73 38.70 -7.55
C GLU A 670 -3.41 39.46 -7.43
N ARG A 671 -3.21 40.21 -6.33
CA ARG A 671 -1.96 40.92 -6.05
C ARG A 671 -0.81 39.94 -5.85
N ASP A 672 -1.02 38.88 -5.10
CA ASP A 672 0.01 37.86 -4.85
C ASP A 672 0.36 37.10 -6.14
N ALA A 673 -0.64 36.78 -6.96
CA ALA A 673 -0.43 36.19 -8.28
C ALA A 673 0.34 37.11 -9.25
N ARG A 674 0.13 38.44 -9.17
CA ARG A 674 0.93 39.40 -9.94
C ARG A 674 2.38 39.47 -9.45
N LYS A 675 2.60 39.44 -8.13
CA LYS A 675 3.95 39.42 -7.55
C LYS A 675 4.72 38.16 -7.93
N SER A 676 4.09 36.98 -7.91
CA SER A 676 4.74 35.74 -8.33
C SER A 676 5.09 35.76 -9.81
N LYS A 677 4.18 36.21 -10.70
CA LYS A 677 4.47 36.40 -12.13
C LYS A 677 5.59 37.40 -12.39
N ALA A 678 5.64 38.51 -11.64
CA ALA A 678 6.72 39.49 -11.76
C ALA A 678 8.07 38.93 -11.31
N LYS A 679 8.10 38.14 -10.23
CA LYS A 679 9.30 37.43 -9.76
C LYS A 679 9.80 36.42 -10.80
N GLU A 680 8.89 35.68 -11.43
CA GLU A 680 9.23 34.73 -12.49
C GLU A 680 9.80 35.43 -13.72
N LYS A 681 9.16 36.51 -14.18
CA LYS A 681 9.66 37.33 -15.29
C LYS A 681 11.04 37.91 -14.99
N LYS A 682 11.28 38.38 -13.76
CA LYS A 682 12.59 38.88 -13.31
C LYS A 682 13.66 37.79 -13.39
N LYS A 683 13.39 36.59 -12.87
CA LYS A 683 14.30 35.43 -12.98
C LYS A 683 14.60 35.07 -14.44
N GLN A 684 13.58 35.11 -15.31
CA GLN A 684 13.75 34.81 -16.73
C GLN A 684 14.64 35.85 -17.43
N THR A 685 14.51 37.14 -17.08
CA THR A 685 15.40 38.19 -17.56
C THR A 685 16.83 38.01 -17.05
N GLU A 686 17.01 37.71 -15.77
CA GLU A 686 18.33 37.43 -15.17
C GLU A 686 19.03 36.23 -15.85
N ARG A 687 18.28 35.14 -16.09
CA ARG A 687 18.76 33.96 -16.84
C ARG A 687 19.18 34.32 -18.28
N GLY A 688 18.42 35.18 -18.94
CA GLY A 688 18.75 35.69 -20.28
C GLY A 688 20.03 36.52 -20.32
N THR A 689 20.25 37.40 -19.35
CA THR A 689 21.48 38.20 -19.23
C THR A 689 22.69 37.34 -18.95
N LEU A 690 22.56 36.38 -18.02
CA LEU A 690 23.63 35.44 -17.66
C LEU A 690 24.08 34.60 -18.86
N LEU A 691 23.13 34.09 -19.64
CA LEU A 691 23.40 33.39 -20.90
C LEU A 691 24.17 34.21 -21.91
N ALA A 692 23.76 35.47 -22.10
CA ALA A 692 24.43 36.36 -23.03
C ALA A 692 25.88 36.57 -22.62
N ALA A 693 26.15 36.76 -21.32
CA ALA A 693 27.49 36.91 -20.77
C ALA A 693 28.36 35.66 -20.96
N ILE A 694 27.81 34.45 -20.77
CA ILE A 694 28.53 33.17 -21.00
C ILE A 694 28.85 33.00 -22.49
N LYS A 695 27.89 33.32 -23.37
CA LYS A 695 28.05 33.21 -24.83
C LYS A 695 29.09 34.20 -25.37
N GLU A 696 29.08 35.44 -24.88
CA GLU A 696 30.06 36.48 -25.25
C GLU A 696 31.49 36.05 -24.93
N ARG A 697 31.68 35.31 -23.84
CA ARG A 697 33.00 34.80 -23.40
C ARG A 697 33.48 33.59 -24.17
N GLY A 698 32.69 33.03 -25.08
CA GLY A 698 33.07 31.84 -25.86
C GLY A 698 33.12 30.54 -25.06
N ILE A 699 32.49 30.51 -23.87
CA ILE A 699 32.48 29.34 -22.98
C ILE A 699 31.49 28.31 -23.53
N ARG A 700 31.94 27.07 -23.71
CA ARG A 700 31.10 25.98 -24.20
C ARG A 700 30.37 25.31 -23.05
N LEU A 701 29.05 25.34 -23.10
CA LEU A 701 28.20 24.52 -22.24
C LEU A 701 27.90 23.21 -22.97
N LEU A 702 28.10 22.08 -22.30
CA LEU A 702 27.74 20.77 -22.85
C LEU A 702 26.22 20.69 -22.98
N GLN A 703 25.71 20.68 -24.21
CA GLN A 703 24.32 20.34 -24.50
C GLN A 703 24.15 18.82 -24.34
N PRO A 704 23.13 18.34 -23.60
CA PRO A 704 22.79 16.93 -23.64
C PRO A 704 22.43 16.56 -25.10
N LYS A 705 23.23 15.71 -25.75
CA LYS A 705 23.03 15.32 -27.15
C LYS A 705 21.63 14.70 -27.33
N GLN A 706 20.77 15.33 -28.14
CA GLN A 706 19.59 14.71 -28.71
C GLN A 706 20.00 13.74 -29.84
N PRO A 707 19.42 12.53 -29.97
CA PRO A 707 19.68 11.65 -31.11
C PRO A 707 19.02 12.19 -32.38
N GLN A 708 19.78 12.16 -33.49
CA GLN A 708 19.34 12.60 -34.81
C GLN A 708 18.26 11.67 -35.38
N HIS A 709 17.08 12.23 -35.62
CA HIS A 709 16.02 11.66 -36.46
C HIS A 709 16.53 11.47 -37.90
N ARG A 710 16.43 10.25 -38.46
CA ARG A 710 16.44 10.07 -39.93
C ARG A 710 15.05 10.39 -40.46
N GLY A 711 14.98 11.41 -41.32
CA GLY A 711 13.76 11.87 -41.96
C GLY A 711 13.24 10.92 -43.03
N SER A 712 11.91 10.90 -43.15
CA SER A 712 11.15 10.48 -44.33
C SER A 712 10.77 11.77 -45.06
N ASP A 713 11.09 11.84 -46.33
CA ASP A 713 10.78 12.96 -47.22
C ASP A 713 9.26 13.10 -47.45
N SER A 714 8.76 14.33 -47.34
CA SER A 714 7.58 14.79 -48.07
C SER A 714 7.61 16.32 -48.14
N GLU A 715 7.65 16.83 -49.38
CA GLU A 715 7.70 18.25 -49.76
C GLU A 715 6.33 18.95 -49.62
N GLU A 716 6.40 20.30 -49.67
CA GLU A 716 5.32 21.31 -49.82
C GLU A 716 4.49 21.59 -48.54
N ASP A 717 4.27 22.82 -48.07
CA ASP A 717 4.13 24.10 -48.76
C ASP A 717 4.46 25.30 -47.85
N GLY A 718 4.88 26.41 -48.47
CA GLY A 718 5.38 27.61 -47.80
C GLY A 718 4.33 28.64 -47.36
N SER A 719 4.61 29.30 -46.23
CA SER A 719 4.30 30.71 -46.03
C SER A 719 5.35 31.33 -45.11
N ASP A 720 6.17 32.18 -45.73
CA ASP A 720 7.28 32.93 -45.17
C ASP A 720 6.74 34.07 -44.27
N ASP A 721 6.91 33.96 -42.96
CA ASP A 721 6.99 35.12 -42.06
C ASP A 721 8.38 35.08 -41.41
N GLY A 722 9.31 35.73 -42.08
CA GLY A 722 10.73 35.77 -41.73
C GLY A 722 10.95 36.57 -40.45
N THR A 723 10.99 35.89 -39.30
CA THR A 723 11.81 36.29 -38.13
C THR A 723 11.85 35.18 -37.08
N THR A 724 12.47 34.02 -37.35
CA THR A 724 12.86 33.09 -36.25
C THR A 724 13.92 32.04 -36.60
N ALA A 725 14.82 32.30 -37.54
CA ALA A 725 15.92 31.37 -37.84
C ALA A 725 17.18 31.55 -36.94
N ALA A 726 17.09 32.21 -35.79
CA ALA A 726 18.26 32.59 -34.97
C ALA A 726 18.18 32.25 -33.47
N MET A 727 17.31 31.34 -33.02
CA MET A 727 17.29 30.90 -31.63
C MET A 727 17.27 29.38 -31.51
N ALA A 728 18.41 28.75 -31.82
CA ALA A 728 18.77 27.47 -31.24
C ALA A 728 18.95 27.68 -29.73
N GLU A 729 17.87 27.58 -28.97
CA GLU A 729 17.87 27.76 -27.51
C GLU A 729 18.70 26.64 -26.86
N LEU A 730 19.83 27.05 -26.29
CA LEU A 730 20.60 26.27 -25.31
C LEU A 730 19.65 25.85 -24.17
N TYR A 731 19.32 24.56 -24.10
CA TYR A 731 18.57 24.00 -22.97
C TYR A 731 19.42 24.15 -21.69
N LEU A 732 18.85 24.84 -20.72
CA LEU A 732 19.54 25.48 -19.59
C LEU A 732 19.14 24.90 -18.23
N ASP A 733 18.49 23.75 -18.20
CA ASP A 733 18.10 23.12 -16.94
C ASP A 733 19.30 22.57 -16.16
N GLY A 734 20.51 22.65 -16.73
CA GLY A 734 21.77 22.33 -16.06
C GLY A 734 22.36 23.44 -15.20
N LEU A 735 21.90 24.70 -15.26
CA LEU A 735 22.38 25.76 -14.34
C LEU A 735 21.58 25.82 -13.03
N ASP A 736 20.40 25.20 -13.01
CA ASP A 736 19.56 25.03 -11.82
C ASP A 736 19.89 23.67 -11.16
N SER A 737 21.13 23.47 -10.72
CA SER A 737 21.42 22.30 -9.90
C SER A 737 20.72 22.47 -8.54
N GLN A 738 19.62 21.73 -8.34
CA GLN A 738 19.19 21.34 -7.00
C GLN A 738 20.08 20.20 -6.47
N GLU A 739 21.40 20.35 -6.61
CA GLU A 739 22.38 19.52 -5.93
C GLU A 739 22.70 20.15 -4.57
N ALA A 740 23.23 19.35 -3.64
CA ALA A 740 23.21 19.58 -2.18
C ALA A 740 23.76 20.94 -1.66
N THR A 741 24.43 21.75 -2.49
CA THR A 741 25.04 23.04 -2.12
C THR A 741 24.24 24.27 -2.59
N GLY A 742 23.38 24.15 -3.61
CA GLY A 742 22.52 25.24 -4.12
C GLY A 742 23.23 26.45 -4.75
N ALA A 743 24.54 26.35 -5.03
CA ALA A 743 25.31 27.44 -5.64
C ALA A 743 25.15 27.46 -7.17
N GLN A 744 24.96 28.64 -7.74
CA GLN A 744 24.70 28.85 -9.17
C GLN A 744 25.70 29.86 -9.76
N VAL A 745 25.97 29.75 -11.06
CA VAL A 745 26.77 30.76 -11.76
C VAL A 745 26.00 32.08 -11.78
N TYR A 746 26.67 33.17 -11.41
CA TYR A 746 26.08 34.52 -11.44
C TYR A 746 27.07 35.56 -11.97
N LEU A 747 26.53 36.69 -12.40
CA LEU A 747 27.29 37.84 -12.88
C LEU A 747 27.35 38.89 -11.75
N ASP A 748 28.54 39.37 -11.42
CA ASP A 748 28.71 40.45 -10.44
C ASP A 748 28.46 41.85 -11.03
N GLU A 749 28.54 42.89 -10.20
CA GLU A 749 28.30 44.29 -10.58
C GLU A 749 29.37 44.82 -11.55
N GLN A 750 30.56 44.21 -11.56
CA GLN A 750 31.67 44.53 -12.45
C GLN A 750 31.59 43.75 -13.77
N GLY A 751 30.57 42.90 -13.92
CA GLY A 751 30.32 42.11 -15.11
C GLY A 751 31.17 40.85 -15.20
N ALA A 752 31.82 40.39 -14.12
CA ALA A 752 32.55 39.13 -14.08
C ALA A 752 31.67 37.95 -13.66
N LEU A 753 31.88 36.79 -14.29
CA LEU A 753 31.19 35.55 -13.92
C LEU A 753 31.85 34.87 -12.73
N HIS A 754 31.03 34.42 -11.79
CA HIS A 754 31.43 33.58 -10.65
C HIS A 754 30.87 32.18 -10.84
N TRP A 755 31.76 31.20 -10.95
CA TRP A 755 31.40 29.82 -11.25
C TRP A 755 31.49 28.94 -9.99
N PRO A 756 30.51 28.06 -9.74
CA PRO A 756 30.74 26.96 -8.81
C PRO A 756 31.78 26.02 -9.42
N VAL A 757 32.88 25.74 -8.73
CA VAL A 757 34.00 24.92 -9.24
C VAL A 757 34.29 23.75 -8.30
N LEU A 758 34.50 22.57 -8.87
CA LEU A 758 34.82 21.35 -8.13
C LEU A 758 36.29 20.97 -8.34
N PHE A 759 37.05 20.88 -7.25
CA PHE A 759 38.41 20.32 -7.24
C PHE A 759 38.37 18.87 -6.77
N LEU A 760 39.02 17.98 -7.53
CA LEU A 760 39.07 16.54 -7.28
C LEU A 760 40.48 16.14 -6.87
N TYR A 761 40.59 15.36 -5.78
CA TYR A 761 41.85 14.84 -5.23
C TYR A 761 41.85 13.31 -5.26
N PRO A 762 42.19 12.67 -6.39
CA PRO A 762 42.03 11.22 -6.55
C PRO A 762 42.87 10.36 -5.59
N GLU A 763 44.05 10.84 -5.17
CA GLU A 763 44.95 10.12 -4.24
C GLU A 763 44.27 9.85 -2.89
N HIS A 764 43.53 10.84 -2.38
CA HIS A 764 42.84 10.79 -1.10
C HIS A 764 41.33 10.52 -1.21
N ARG A 765 40.80 10.41 -2.45
CA ARG A 765 39.36 10.32 -2.74
C ARG A 765 38.55 11.46 -2.09
N GLN A 766 39.12 12.66 -2.10
CA GLN A 766 38.49 13.87 -1.57
C GLN A 766 38.08 14.81 -2.69
N THR A 767 37.20 15.74 -2.37
CA THR A 767 36.76 16.80 -3.28
C THR A 767 36.56 18.09 -2.49
N ASP A 768 36.93 19.22 -3.06
CA ASP A 768 36.61 20.55 -2.52
C ASP A 768 35.70 21.30 -3.48
N PHE A 769 34.68 21.96 -2.94
CA PHE A 769 33.70 22.71 -3.72
C PHE A 769 33.81 24.21 -3.42
N VAL A 770 34.08 24.98 -4.46
CA VAL A 770 34.16 26.44 -4.41
C VAL A 770 32.85 26.99 -4.95
N SER A 771 32.03 27.60 -4.09
CA SER A 771 30.69 28.06 -4.48
C SER A 771 30.69 29.23 -5.46
N ALA A 772 31.78 30.02 -5.48
CA ALA A 772 31.92 31.21 -6.33
C ALA A 772 33.40 31.46 -6.66
N PHE A 773 33.88 30.86 -7.75
CA PHE A 773 35.20 31.09 -8.32
C PHE A 773 35.10 32.17 -9.40
N CYS A 774 35.72 33.33 -9.15
CA CYS A 774 35.75 34.43 -10.11
C CYS A 774 36.53 34.04 -11.36
N GLU A 775 35.94 34.24 -12.55
CA GLU A 775 36.54 33.87 -13.83
C GLU A 775 37.91 34.53 -14.08
N ASN A 776 38.17 35.68 -13.46
CA ASN A 776 39.41 36.44 -13.62
C ASN A 776 40.51 36.02 -12.63
N SER A 777 40.19 35.23 -11.61
CA SER A 777 41.16 34.74 -10.63
C SER A 777 42.01 33.61 -11.22
N SER A 778 43.30 33.57 -10.86
CA SER A 778 44.18 32.48 -11.23
C SER A 778 44.00 31.27 -10.31
N PHE A 779 44.34 30.07 -10.80
CA PHE A 779 44.28 28.86 -9.99
C PHE A 779 45.28 28.90 -8.83
N ILE A 780 46.46 29.48 -9.04
CA ILE A 780 47.51 29.55 -8.01
C ILE A 780 47.08 30.44 -6.84
N ASP A 781 46.40 31.56 -7.10
CA ASP A 781 45.89 32.44 -6.04
C ASP A 781 44.88 31.69 -5.18
N HIS A 782 44.00 30.90 -5.81
CA HIS A 782 42.98 30.14 -5.10
C HIS A 782 43.57 28.95 -4.34
N LEU A 783 44.46 28.18 -4.95
CA LEU A 783 45.14 27.06 -4.31
C LEU A 783 46.04 27.52 -3.15
N ALA A 784 46.64 28.71 -3.23
CA ALA A 784 47.40 29.29 -2.12
C ALA A 784 46.51 29.63 -0.91
N VAL A 785 45.25 29.99 -1.12
CA VAL A 785 44.27 30.18 -0.03
C VAL A 785 43.81 28.83 0.51
N MET A 786 43.53 27.85 -0.36
CA MET A 786 43.06 26.52 0.06
C MET A 786 44.11 25.70 0.82
N PHE A 787 45.40 25.85 0.47
CA PHE A 787 46.51 25.06 1.00
C PHE A 787 47.61 25.91 1.67
N GLY A 788 47.25 27.10 2.16
CA GLY A 788 48.16 28.11 2.70
C GLY A 788 48.64 27.83 4.13
N GLU A 789 48.02 28.47 5.14
CA GLU A 789 48.47 28.38 6.54
C GLU A 789 47.88 27.18 7.30
N GLU A 790 46.65 26.80 6.97
CA GLU A 790 45.96 25.64 7.56
C GLU A 790 45.79 24.55 6.50
N LEU A 791 46.52 23.43 6.66
CA LEU A 791 46.44 22.30 5.74
C LEU A 791 45.21 21.44 6.04
N PRO A 792 44.56 20.86 5.01
CA PRO A 792 43.43 19.96 5.23
C PRO A 792 43.81 18.76 6.11
N PRO A 793 42.90 18.27 6.97
CA PRO A 793 43.19 17.19 7.92
C PRO A 793 43.55 15.85 7.25
N TRP A 794 43.27 15.73 5.94
CA TRP A 794 43.59 14.56 5.13
C TRP A 794 44.99 14.62 4.47
N ASP A 795 45.66 15.78 4.42
CA ASP A 795 47.03 15.93 3.91
C ASP A 795 48.06 15.86 5.06
N THR A 796 48.09 14.74 5.77
CA THR A 796 48.96 14.53 6.94
C THR A 796 50.45 14.61 6.61
N GLU A 797 50.82 14.35 5.35
CA GLU A 797 52.21 14.34 4.86
C GLU A 797 52.63 15.68 4.23
N ARG A 798 51.73 16.68 4.22
CA ARG A 798 51.95 18.02 3.66
C ARG A 798 52.41 18.01 2.20
N LYS A 799 51.83 17.09 1.41
CA LYS A 799 52.19 16.91 -0.01
C LYS A 799 51.57 18.00 -0.89
N TYR A 800 50.44 18.57 -0.50
CA TYR A 800 49.64 19.49 -1.31
C TYR A 800 50.06 20.95 -1.16
N HIS A 801 51.35 21.23 -1.36
CA HIS A 801 51.85 22.61 -1.37
C HIS A 801 51.63 23.26 -2.76
N PRO A 802 51.12 24.50 -2.89
CA PRO A 802 50.76 25.11 -4.18
C PRO A 802 51.84 25.06 -5.26
N GLN A 803 53.11 25.13 -4.88
CA GLN A 803 54.26 25.07 -5.81
C GLN A 803 54.51 23.66 -6.40
N HIS A 804 53.96 22.62 -5.78
CA HIS A 804 54.10 21.22 -6.18
C HIS A 804 52.81 20.64 -6.77
N LEU A 805 51.75 21.44 -6.88
CA LEU A 805 50.48 21.00 -7.44
C LEU A 805 50.46 21.15 -8.95
N GLN A 806 49.91 20.15 -9.62
CA GLN A 806 49.56 20.18 -11.03
C GLN A 806 48.03 20.06 -11.13
N VAL A 807 47.42 20.96 -11.88
CA VAL A 807 45.98 21.00 -12.11
C VAL A 807 45.70 20.51 -13.52
N PHE A 808 44.67 19.69 -13.67
CA PHE A 808 44.25 19.14 -14.94
C PHE A 808 42.75 19.32 -15.12
N PHE A 809 42.28 19.48 -16.35
CA PHE A 809 40.88 19.18 -16.67
C PHE A 809 40.83 17.98 -17.61
N GLU A 810 39.71 17.27 -17.56
CA GLU A 810 39.44 16.12 -18.42
C GLU A 810 38.52 16.57 -19.56
N ASP A 811 38.95 16.37 -20.80
CA ASP A 811 38.08 16.59 -21.96
C ASP A 811 37.01 15.50 -21.99
N HIS A 812 35.75 15.91 -21.89
CA HIS A 812 34.62 15.01 -21.85
C HIS A 812 34.49 14.15 -23.12
N GLU A 813 34.86 14.67 -24.30
CA GLU A 813 34.72 13.93 -25.56
C GLU A 813 35.85 12.92 -25.77
N THR A 814 37.09 13.28 -25.43
CA THR A 814 38.26 12.44 -25.69
C THR A 814 38.76 11.66 -24.48
N GLN A 815 38.29 11.99 -23.27
CA GLN A 815 38.77 11.47 -21.98
C GLN A 815 40.28 11.68 -21.78
N HIS A 816 40.85 12.66 -22.48
CA HIS A 816 42.24 13.07 -22.32
C HIS A 816 42.36 14.10 -21.19
N LEU A 817 43.49 14.05 -20.47
CA LEU A 817 43.82 15.05 -19.45
C LEU A 817 44.67 16.16 -20.07
N TYR A 818 44.32 17.40 -19.76
CA TYR A 818 45.06 18.58 -20.18
C TYR A 818 45.62 19.29 -18.96
N GLU A 819 46.93 19.47 -18.91
CA GLU A 819 47.62 20.18 -17.82
C GLU A 819 47.34 21.68 -17.92
N VAL A 820 46.82 22.25 -16.84
CA VAL A 820 46.50 23.67 -16.66
C VAL A 820 47.69 24.38 -16.03
N ASP A 821 48.17 25.44 -16.67
CA ASP A 821 49.09 26.37 -16.02
C ASP A 821 48.36 27.07 -14.87
N VAL A 822 48.79 26.82 -13.64
CA VAL A 822 48.18 27.37 -12.43
C VAL A 822 48.21 28.90 -12.38
N GLY A 823 49.11 29.55 -13.13
CA GLY A 823 49.14 31.01 -13.28
C GLY A 823 48.04 31.59 -14.18
N THR A 824 47.28 30.75 -14.90
CA THR A 824 46.19 31.19 -15.78
C THR A 824 44.88 31.39 -15.04
N SER A 825 44.02 32.28 -15.56
CA SER A 825 42.69 32.52 -15.00
C SER A 825 41.69 31.46 -15.44
N LEU A 826 40.65 31.23 -14.62
CA LEU A 826 39.57 30.30 -14.94
C LEU A 826 38.95 30.58 -16.32
N LEU A 827 38.73 31.85 -16.67
CA LEU A 827 38.18 32.27 -17.97
C LEU A 827 39.00 31.73 -19.15
N LYS A 828 40.32 31.85 -19.09
CA LYS A 828 41.21 31.38 -20.18
C LYS A 828 41.09 29.88 -20.39
N ILE A 829 40.89 29.11 -19.32
CA ILE A 829 40.70 27.67 -19.38
C ILE A 829 39.32 27.30 -19.93
N LEU A 830 38.26 27.98 -19.47
CA LEU A 830 36.89 27.76 -19.96
C LEU A 830 36.70 28.17 -21.44
N GLN A 831 37.58 29.01 -21.97
CA GLN A 831 37.62 29.41 -23.38
C GLN A 831 38.27 28.37 -24.30
N LEU A 832 38.97 27.38 -23.75
CA LEU A 832 39.68 26.38 -24.55
C LEU A 832 38.69 25.53 -25.35
N PRO A 833 39.02 25.19 -26.61
CA PRO A 833 38.14 24.37 -27.43
C PRO A 833 37.79 22.99 -26.85
N CYS A 834 38.71 22.41 -26.10
CA CYS A 834 38.55 21.11 -25.43
C CYS A 834 37.90 21.21 -24.04
N CYS A 835 37.67 22.41 -23.52
CA CYS A 835 36.99 22.60 -22.24
C CYS A 835 35.48 22.81 -22.47
N CYS A 836 34.67 21.97 -21.85
CA CYS A 836 33.21 22.11 -21.85
C CYS A 836 32.69 22.02 -20.42
N VAL A 837 31.83 22.97 -20.02
CA VAL A 837 31.25 23.00 -18.68
C VAL A 837 29.96 22.18 -18.66
N GLN A 838 29.89 21.20 -17.76
CA GLN A 838 28.72 20.37 -17.53
C GLN A 838 27.92 20.91 -16.34
N ALA A 839 26.59 21.02 -16.49
CA ALA A 839 25.68 21.45 -15.42
C ALA A 839 26.14 22.70 -14.64
N GLY A 840 26.74 23.66 -15.35
CA GLY A 840 27.21 24.92 -14.76
C GLY A 840 28.38 24.83 -13.78
N THR A 841 29.00 23.65 -13.61
CA THR A 841 30.05 23.43 -12.61
C THR A 841 31.32 22.85 -13.26
N PRO A 842 32.34 23.67 -13.56
CA PRO A 842 33.63 23.18 -14.03
C PRO A 842 34.30 22.28 -12.98
N SER A 843 34.96 21.20 -13.43
CA SER A 843 35.67 20.25 -12.57
C SER A 843 37.15 20.16 -12.94
N PHE A 844 38.03 20.20 -11.93
CA PHE A 844 39.48 20.14 -12.10
C PHE A 844 40.09 19.07 -11.21
N ILE A 845 41.05 18.32 -11.72
CA ILE A 845 41.80 17.28 -11.01
C ILE A 845 43.11 17.88 -10.51
N VAL A 846 43.42 17.70 -9.23
CA VAL A 846 44.65 18.22 -8.60
C VAL A 846 45.53 17.05 -8.16
N LEU A 847 46.77 17.03 -8.64
CA LEU A 847 47.77 16.00 -8.34
C LEU A 847 49.07 16.63 -7.86
N VAL A 848 49.85 15.86 -7.09
CA VAL A 848 51.16 16.29 -6.59
C VAL A 848 52.24 15.87 -7.59
N LYS A 849 53.04 16.83 -8.02
CA LYS A 849 54.12 16.63 -9.00
C LYS A 849 55.14 15.61 -8.50
N GLY A 850 55.38 14.57 -9.30
CA GLY A 850 56.37 13.53 -9.00
C GLY A 850 55.99 12.58 -7.87
N SER A 851 54.72 12.54 -7.42
CA SER A 851 54.27 11.53 -6.46
C SER A 851 54.12 10.15 -7.14
N PRO A 852 54.39 9.03 -6.43
CA PRO A 852 54.19 7.69 -6.98
C PRO A 852 52.74 7.46 -7.47
N PHE A 853 51.77 8.07 -6.79
CA PHE A 853 50.38 8.03 -7.20
C PHE A 853 50.14 8.78 -8.52
N CYS A 854 50.77 9.95 -8.72
CA CYS A 854 50.67 10.73 -9.95
C CYS A 854 51.17 9.92 -11.16
N GLU A 855 52.31 9.25 -11.04
CA GLU A 855 52.85 8.37 -12.09
C GLU A 855 51.91 7.18 -12.38
N GLN A 856 51.38 6.55 -11.33
CA GLN A 856 50.41 5.46 -11.47
C GLN A 856 49.09 5.94 -12.10
N TYR A 857 48.61 7.13 -11.75
CA TYR A 857 47.36 7.70 -12.26
C TYR A 857 47.45 7.98 -13.76
N PHE A 858 48.61 8.39 -14.26
CA PHE A 858 48.84 8.62 -15.69
C PHE A 858 49.09 7.35 -16.50
N SER A 859 49.43 6.22 -15.88
CA SER A 859 49.79 4.97 -16.61
C SER A 859 48.74 4.50 -17.63
N ASN A 860 47.46 4.84 -17.42
CA ASN A 860 46.35 4.47 -18.31
C ASN A 860 45.64 5.69 -18.94
N LYS A 861 46.20 6.91 -18.82
CA LYS A 861 45.59 8.15 -19.32
C LYS A 861 46.54 8.88 -20.26
N LYS A 862 46.01 9.46 -21.34
CA LYS A 862 46.78 10.36 -22.22
C LYS A 862 46.75 11.77 -21.63
N VAL A 863 47.93 12.28 -21.30
CA VAL A 863 48.13 13.63 -20.75
C VAL A 863 48.75 14.52 -21.81
N HIS A 864 48.18 15.70 -22.03
CA HIS A 864 48.70 16.71 -22.95
C HIS A 864 49.03 17.98 -22.16
N GLY A 865 50.16 18.60 -22.48
CA GLY A 865 50.43 19.97 -22.06
C GLY A 865 49.65 20.94 -22.93
N LEU A 866 48.99 21.92 -22.33
CA LEU A 866 48.47 23.08 -23.07
C LEU A 866 49.67 23.87 -23.59
N LYS A 867 49.78 24.05 -24.91
CA LYS A 867 50.78 24.93 -25.53
C LYS A 867 50.23 26.33 -25.75
#